data_AF-A0A8J7U4Q7-F1
#
_entry.id   AF-A0A8J7U4Q7-F1
#
_cell.length_a   1.000
_cell.length_b   1.000
_cell.length_c   1.000
_cell.angle_alpha   90.00
_cell.angle_beta   90.00
_cell.angle_gamma   90.00
#
_symmetry.space_group_name_H-M   'P 1'
#
loop_
_entity.id
_entity.type
_entity.pdbx_description
1 polymer ?
#
loop_
_entity_poly.entity_id
_entity_poly.type
_entity_poly.pdbx_seq_one_letter_code
_entity_poly.pdbx_strand_id
1 'polypeptide(L)'
;MFCPPFQAERTTHNWFKTKVHTPIFLAALAVVVCFAPLHAGEPAAKMPVCDNPVPLSSSKSFFIGHSLVNFDMPLMLERLVADAGLNAEVGTQVNNGAPIRFNWSNRFRASFPGEWPPPNFAGDDLPSGDWDALIMTEGIPLQTNVTWNESSRYAGNFVDLARQHNSATRSYIYETWHSLDEANWLQRIVDDLPLWESIMEDVNATRDNDAMYLIPAGQALRNLILMMEGGQIPGYTNRTQLFVDDIHMNDQGNYLIACVMYAALYRRSPVGLDHTLIDRWGQPYSAPSAAMAAAMQQVAWDTVRNYEHNGWVCSGGGNQRPNGTIDSPASNRTITAGESVSFAGSASDPDNNTPFSYVWNFDGGAANSTQQDPGSVRFDTPGSYDVTFTVTDSLGLADNTPDTVRITVQAPANQAPDGSISRPSGNRTITAGDQVTFTASASDPDGNTPLSYLWNFDGGAANSTNRDPGSVRFNTPGTYDVTFTVTDSLGLADPTPDTVRITVQAPANQAPNGIIDTPTANRTITAGDTVSFTASASDPDNHTPFTYFWNFDGGAANSTAQDPGSVRFNTPGTFDVTFTVTDNLGLADPAPDTVRITVQAPANQAPNGTIDSPASNVTITEGESVFFAGSASDPDNNTPFSYVWHFGGGASNSSAQDPGNVRFSTPGTYTVTFTVTDSLGLADPTPASVRVTVEEAANQAPNGTIDTPTGNVTITEGQTVSFSGSASDPDGDTPLTYAWNFGGGASNSSAQDPGAVRFNNPGTYTVTFTVTDSQGLSDPTPASVRVTVEAENRAPNGRIDSPASGAVIQVGGTVTFAGSASDPDGDTNFRYLWNFDGAAADSSAQNPGQIRFDQEGSYTITLRVWDSENLEDPSPAQTTIQVTQGNRAPNGTIDSPAGNLTIQPGQQVFFAGSASDPDGDSMTYHWNYSGGVSDSTRQDPGSRMFTRPGRYVVTFTVTDEHGVSDPSPAQVVITVEENGGNGSIPTIASPAKSMSVVAGGSVMFSGLVGDLPSPLSYQWNFGGGAPGSNVLNPGLVTFNTPGMYEVTLTVFSQSVSYTSRPLMIEVVTCEQPRIMYNTLIQGLAPVELEAVMCDSSAYTVTWQNRTRGGIIARDTGLLTLDPQLTETTTIRLNLFHTASGNNFNHDVTVLVPANAELADYDGNGCNDLADLRGYATNWRDRNSAMDANGDDVIDIRDLLHINTMEEGACP
;
A
#
# COMPACT_ATOMS: atom_id res chain seq x y z
N MET A 1 -43.58 51.32 -48.13
CA MET A 1 -44.86 51.34 -48.90
C MET A 1 -45.71 50.15 -48.45
N PHE A 2 -47.04 50.28 -48.52
CA PHE A 2 -48.14 49.30 -48.39
C PHE A 2 -47.77 47.81 -48.15
N CYS A 3 -48.27 47.06 -47.14
CA CYS A 3 -49.64 46.88 -46.59
C CYS A 3 -50.57 46.06 -47.55
N PRO A 4 -51.58 45.28 -47.07
CA PRO A 4 -51.46 43.91 -46.54
C PRO A 4 -52.38 42.90 -47.34
N PRO A 5 -52.66 41.65 -46.89
CA PRO A 5 -53.69 41.37 -45.85
C PRO A 5 -53.45 40.12 -44.93
N PHE A 6 -54.39 39.91 -44.00
CA PHE A 6 -54.55 38.76 -43.06
C PHE A 6 -55.10 37.48 -43.75
N GLN A 7 -55.21 36.27 -43.17
CA GLN A 7 -55.49 35.79 -41.79
C GLN A 7 -54.55 34.63 -41.37
N ALA A 8 -54.13 34.51 -40.10
CA ALA A 8 -54.71 33.73 -38.98
C ALA A 8 -54.78 32.19 -39.24
N GLU A 9 -54.41 31.28 -38.33
CA GLU A 9 -54.05 31.32 -36.89
C GLU A 9 -53.27 29.99 -36.57
N ARG A 10 -52.54 29.73 -35.48
CA ARG A 10 -52.31 30.36 -34.15
C ARG A 10 -50.80 30.58 -33.87
N THR A 11 -50.36 30.48 -32.60
CA THR A 11 -49.04 30.97 -32.13
C THR A 11 -48.33 30.03 -31.15
N THR A 12 -47.01 30.21 -30.98
CA THR A 12 -46.03 29.35 -30.28
C THR A 12 -45.18 30.13 -29.25
N HIS A 13 -44.14 29.49 -28.70
CA HIS A 13 -43.14 30.05 -27.76
C HIS A 13 -42.35 31.27 -28.30
N ASN A 14 -41.70 32.03 -27.39
CA ASN A 14 -40.30 32.55 -27.46
C ASN A 14 -40.05 33.67 -26.40
N TRP A 15 -38.87 34.28 -26.23
CA TRP A 15 -37.50 33.79 -25.92
C TRP A 15 -36.56 35.04 -25.79
N PHE A 16 -35.69 35.09 -24.77
CA PHE A 16 -34.41 35.85 -24.68
C PHE A 16 -34.31 37.41 -24.75
N LYS A 17 -33.46 37.96 -23.84
CA LYS A 17 -32.48 39.09 -23.85
C LYS A 17 -32.61 40.23 -24.90
N THR A 18 -32.22 41.51 -24.66
CA THR A 18 -30.93 41.97 -24.07
C THR A 18 -30.87 43.51 -23.78
N LYS A 19 -30.09 43.94 -22.75
CA LYS A 19 -29.37 45.25 -22.57
C LYS A 19 -30.10 46.61 -22.71
N VAL A 20 -29.97 47.49 -21.69
CA VAL A 20 -29.24 48.80 -21.67
C VAL A 20 -29.58 49.62 -20.39
N HIS A 21 -28.56 50.28 -19.81
CA HIS A 21 -28.48 51.38 -18.80
C HIS A 21 -29.48 51.58 -17.63
N THR A 22 -28.88 51.97 -16.48
CA THR A 22 -29.39 52.75 -15.32
C THR A 22 -29.73 54.22 -15.69
N PRO A 23 -30.32 55.07 -14.81
CA PRO A 23 -30.46 54.97 -13.34
C PRO A 23 -31.88 55.17 -12.77
N ILE A 24 -31.96 55.16 -11.44
CA ILE A 24 -33.15 55.44 -10.63
C ILE A 24 -33.52 56.93 -10.69
N PHE A 25 -34.82 57.22 -10.75
CA PHE A 25 -35.39 58.49 -10.29
C PHE A 25 -36.71 58.21 -9.54
N LEU A 26 -36.87 58.76 -8.33
CA LEU A 26 -38.17 58.79 -7.66
C LEU A 26 -39.03 59.89 -8.29
N ALA A 27 -40.23 59.55 -8.75
CA ALA A 27 -41.23 60.49 -9.20
C ALA A 27 -42.60 60.06 -8.64
N ALA A 28 -42.93 60.54 -7.45
CA ALA A 28 -44.27 60.39 -6.89
C ALA A 28 -45.16 61.53 -7.40
N LEU A 29 -46.10 61.23 -8.28
CA LEU A 29 -47.22 62.11 -8.59
C LEU A 29 -48.50 61.29 -8.70
N ALA A 30 -49.58 61.79 -8.12
CA ALA A 30 -50.84 61.05 -8.03
C ALA A 30 -51.56 60.96 -9.39
N VAL A 31 -52.21 59.82 -9.63
CA VAL A 31 -53.31 59.70 -10.60
C VAL A 31 -54.51 59.10 -9.88
N VAL A 32 -55.63 59.81 -9.93
CA VAL A 32 -56.92 59.42 -9.35
C VAL A 32 -57.48 58.20 -10.09
N VAL A 33 -57.99 57.22 -9.35
CA VAL A 33 -58.91 56.19 -9.89
C VAL A 33 -60.30 56.50 -9.37
N CYS A 34 -61.19 56.95 -10.26
CA CYS A 34 -62.57 57.24 -9.92
C CYS A 34 -63.38 55.96 -9.73
N PHE A 35 -64.10 55.88 -8.61
CA PHE A 35 -65.36 55.14 -8.54
C PHE A 35 -66.44 56.07 -8.02
N ALA A 36 -67.48 56.31 -8.83
CA ALA A 36 -68.63 57.09 -8.45
C ALA A 36 -69.70 56.17 -7.84
N PRO A 37 -70.30 56.51 -6.69
CA PRO A 37 -71.54 55.88 -6.24
C PRO A 37 -72.70 56.23 -7.20
N LEU A 38 -73.61 55.28 -7.40
CA LEU A 38 -74.87 55.55 -8.13
C LEU A 38 -75.82 56.36 -7.25
N HIS A 39 -76.77 57.07 -7.87
CA HIS A 39 -77.92 57.60 -7.16
C HIS A 39 -78.82 56.46 -6.64
N ALA A 40 -78.98 56.40 -5.32
CA ALA A 40 -80.27 56.19 -4.67
C ALA A 40 -80.54 57.47 -3.85
N GLY A 41 -81.74 58.04 -3.78
CA GLY A 41 -83.04 57.43 -4.01
C GLY A 41 -83.75 57.36 -2.68
N GLU A 42 -84.37 58.46 -2.25
CA GLU A 42 -84.92 58.66 -0.91
C GLU A 42 -85.88 57.52 -0.50
N PRO A 43 -85.57 56.78 0.59
CA PRO A 43 -86.58 56.02 1.30
C PRO A 43 -87.34 56.98 2.22
N ALA A 44 -88.59 57.30 1.89
CA ALA A 44 -89.44 58.06 2.81
C ALA A 44 -89.65 57.27 4.11
N ALA A 45 -89.07 57.75 5.20
CA ALA A 45 -89.16 57.09 6.50
C ALA A 45 -90.61 57.02 6.98
N LYS A 46 -91.17 55.81 7.03
CA LYS A 46 -92.42 55.53 7.74
C LYS A 46 -92.15 55.66 9.24
N MET A 47 -92.47 56.80 9.84
CA MET A 47 -92.64 56.85 11.29
C MET A 47 -93.76 55.88 11.70
N PRO A 48 -93.58 55.04 12.73
CA PRO A 48 -94.62 54.13 13.21
C PRO A 48 -95.87 54.87 13.68
N VAL A 49 -97.02 54.19 13.62
CA VAL A 49 -98.29 54.70 14.15
C VAL A 49 -98.20 54.79 15.68
N CYS A 50 -98.85 55.80 16.26
CA CYS A 50 -98.81 56.09 17.69
C CYS A 50 -99.52 55.02 18.53
N ASP A 51 -98.77 54.02 18.99
CA ASP A 51 -99.09 53.25 20.20
C ASP A 51 -98.19 53.72 21.36
N ASN A 52 -98.74 53.76 22.57
CA ASN A 52 -98.03 54.24 23.76
C ASN A 52 -97.73 53.06 24.70
N PRO A 53 -96.57 52.38 24.56
CA PRO A 53 -96.31 51.12 25.25
C PRO A 53 -96.21 51.32 26.76
N VAL A 54 -96.88 50.42 27.50
CA VAL A 54 -97.00 50.46 28.96
C VAL A 54 -95.60 50.45 29.62
N PRO A 55 -95.33 51.31 30.62
CA PRO A 55 -94.09 51.24 31.40
C PRO A 55 -93.94 49.88 32.08
N LEU A 56 -92.76 49.26 32.00
CA LEU A 56 -92.53 47.95 32.62
C LEU A 56 -92.73 48.03 34.15
N SER A 57 -93.68 47.25 34.66
CA SER A 57 -94.05 47.18 36.09
C SER A 57 -93.07 46.37 36.93
N SER A 58 -92.31 45.52 36.27
CA SER A 58 -91.10 44.81 36.69
C SER A 58 -90.35 44.51 35.41
N SER A 59 -89.02 44.42 35.42
CA SER A 59 -88.33 43.93 34.22
C SER A 59 -87.02 43.21 34.48
N LYS A 60 -86.95 42.00 33.94
CA LYS A 60 -85.68 41.33 33.67
C LYS A 60 -84.99 42.02 32.50
N SER A 61 -83.76 42.48 32.71
CA SER A 61 -83.01 43.27 31.72
C SER A 61 -81.71 42.56 31.34
N PHE A 62 -81.57 42.17 30.07
CA PHE A 62 -80.41 41.46 29.58
C PHE A 62 -79.45 42.42 28.85
N PHE A 63 -78.20 42.45 29.26
CA PHE A 63 -77.16 43.31 28.69
C PHE A 63 -76.15 42.50 27.88
N ILE A 64 -75.83 42.95 26.66
CA ILE A 64 -74.82 42.35 25.77
C ILE A 64 -73.79 43.40 25.37
N GLY A 65 -72.50 43.12 25.55
CA GLY A 65 -71.46 44.03 25.09
C GLY A 65 -70.07 43.72 25.63
N HIS A 66 -69.41 44.76 26.13
CA HIS A 66 -68.01 44.78 26.56
C HIS A 66 -67.86 45.60 27.84
N SER A 67 -66.62 45.94 28.22
CA SER A 67 -66.26 46.57 29.49
C SER A 67 -66.90 47.96 29.76
N LEU A 68 -67.55 48.61 28.79
CA LEU A 68 -68.35 49.83 29.02
C LEU A 68 -69.82 49.54 29.43
N VAL A 69 -70.22 48.27 29.43
CA VAL A 69 -71.38 47.76 30.17
C VAL A 69 -70.96 47.38 31.60
N ASN A 70 -69.79 46.75 31.73
CA ASN A 70 -69.25 46.16 32.97
C ASN A 70 -70.27 45.29 33.74
N PHE A 71 -70.00 45.04 35.03
CA PHE A 71 -70.84 44.21 35.90
C PHE A 71 -71.44 44.96 37.10
N ASP A 72 -71.17 46.26 37.21
CA ASP A 72 -71.57 47.11 38.34
C ASP A 72 -72.69 48.06 37.94
N MET A 73 -72.64 48.67 36.75
CA MET A 73 -73.74 49.49 36.22
C MET A 73 -75.08 48.73 36.15
N PRO A 74 -75.15 47.46 35.68
CA PRO A 74 -76.40 46.68 35.74
C PRO A 74 -76.88 46.40 37.16
N LEU A 75 -75.97 46.20 38.12
CA LEU A 75 -76.34 46.02 39.53
C LEU A 75 -76.80 47.34 40.18
N MET A 76 -76.18 48.47 39.85
CA MET A 76 -76.66 49.79 40.27
C MET A 76 -78.06 50.08 39.74
N LEU A 77 -78.37 49.67 38.51
CA LEU A 77 -79.73 49.70 37.98
C LEU A 77 -80.68 48.82 38.81
N GLU A 78 -80.32 47.57 39.12
CA GLU A 78 -81.12 46.70 39.98
C GLU A 78 -81.44 47.36 41.34
N ARG A 79 -80.45 48.02 41.97
CA ARG A 79 -80.64 48.76 43.24
C ARG A 79 -81.56 49.98 43.08
N LEU A 80 -81.39 50.80 42.05
CA LEU A 80 -82.25 51.95 41.77
C LEU A 80 -83.72 51.54 41.52
N VAL A 81 -83.93 50.40 40.86
CA VAL A 81 -85.28 49.88 40.59
C VAL A 81 -85.94 49.35 41.86
N ALA A 82 -85.16 48.68 42.73
CA ALA A 82 -85.62 48.23 44.04
C ALA A 82 -86.00 49.41 44.97
N ASP A 83 -85.20 50.49 44.99
CA ASP A 83 -85.50 51.72 45.72
C ASP A 83 -86.78 52.41 45.19
N ALA A 84 -86.99 52.39 43.87
CA ALA A 84 -88.23 52.84 43.24
C ALA A 84 -89.46 51.95 43.52
N GLY A 85 -89.34 50.91 44.35
CA GLY A 85 -90.42 50.00 44.75
C GLY A 85 -90.84 49.02 43.65
N LEU A 86 -89.93 48.69 42.72
CA LEU A 86 -90.15 47.79 41.58
C LEU A 86 -89.20 46.59 41.65
N ASN A 87 -89.53 45.52 40.93
CA ASN A 87 -88.63 44.36 40.80
C ASN A 87 -87.78 44.47 39.52
N ALA A 88 -86.47 44.32 39.67
CA ALA A 88 -85.50 44.10 38.59
C ALA A 88 -84.79 42.75 38.78
N GLU A 89 -84.27 42.22 37.68
CA GLU A 89 -83.28 41.15 37.63
C GLU A 89 -82.38 41.48 36.42
N VAL A 90 -81.06 41.34 36.55
CA VAL A 90 -80.12 41.69 35.46
C VAL A 90 -79.27 40.50 35.04
N GLY A 91 -79.23 40.25 33.73
CA GLY A 91 -78.37 39.26 33.09
C GLY A 91 -77.33 39.96 32.23
N THR A 92 -76.10 39.44 32.19
CA THR A 92 -74.98 40.12 31.52
C THR A 92 -74.10 39.17 30.71
N GLN A 93 -74.01 39.39 29.40
CA GLN A 93 -72.97 38.80 28.54
C GLN A 93 -71.94 39.88 28.18
N VAL A 94 -70.80 39.87 28.88
CA VAL A 94 -69.70 40.82 28.69
C VAL A 94 -68.49 40.10 28.09
N ASN A 95 -67.94 40.65 27.01
CA ASN A 95 -66.67 40.20 26.41
C ASN A 95 -65.79 41.45 26.16
N ASN A 96 -64.60 41.53 26.77
CA ASN A 96 -63.79 42.75 26.75
C ASN A 96 -63.39 43.18 25.33
N GLY A 97 -63.57 44.47 25.01
CA GLY A 97 -63.36 45.06 23.68
C GLY A 97 -64.21 44.50 22.53
N ALA A 98 -65.18 43.62 22.81
CA ALA A 98 -65.81 42.81 21.77
C ALA A 98 -66.96 43.52 21.04
N PRO A 99 -67.00 43.49 19.69
CA PRO A 99 -68.12 43.99 18.91
C PRO A 99 -69.36 43.07 19.00
N ILE A 100 -70.54 43.56 18.58
CA ILE A 100 -71.82 42.81 18.63
C ILE A 100 -71.69 41.48 17.87
N ARG A 101 -71.00 41.48 16.73
CA ARG A 101 -70.67 40.27 15.95
C ARG A 101 -69.91 39.21 16.75
N PHE A 102 -68.93 39.62 17.55
CA PHE A 102 -68.16 38.70 18.38
C PHE A 102 -69.01 38.16 19.53
N ASN A 103 -69.82 39.03 20.14
CA ASN A 103 -70.83 38.63 21.13
C ASN A 103 -71.85 37.63 20.57
N TRP A 104 -72.30 37.79 19.33
CA TRP A 104 -73.17 36.82 18.64
C TRP A 104 -72.45 35.49 18.36
N SER A 105 -71.22 35.54 17.85
CA SER A 105 -70.42 34.34 17.57
C SER A 105 -70.14 33.51 18.84
N ASN A 106 -69.96 34.18 19.99
CA ASN A 106 -69.66 33.56 21.27
C ASN A 106 -70.89 33.45 22.20
N ARG A 107 -72.13 33.60 21.70
CA ARG A 107 -73.36 33.63 22.52
C ARG A 107 -73.68 32.38 23.36
N PHE A 108 -72.82 31.36 23.37
CA PHE A 108 -72.92 30.13 24.17
C PHE A 108 -71.65 29.88 25.03
N ARG A 109 -70.73 30.87 25.13
CA ARG A 109 -69.40 30.72 25.76
C ARG A 109 -68.88 32.03 26.34
N ALA A 110 -68.25 31.95 27.51
CA ALA A 110 -67.45 33.05 28.05
C ALA A 110 -66.08 33.07 27.37
N SER A 111 -65.66 34.23 26.84
CA SER A 111 -64.29 34.39 26.31
C SER A 111 -63.25 34.56 27.41
N PHE A 112 -63.69 34.90 28.63
CA PHE A 112 -62.85 35.06 29.83
C PHE A 112 -63.41 34.21 30.99
N PRO A 113 -63.00 32.94 31.13
CA PRO A 113 -63.45 32.07 32.22
C PRO A 113 -62.71 32.40 33.53
N GLY A 114 -63.10 33.51 34.18
CA GLY A 114 -62.46 33.95 35.43
C GLY A 114 -63.25 34.95 36.28
N GLU A 115 -64.06 35.82 35.69
CA GLU A 115 -64.78 36.87 36.42
C GLU A 115 -66.23 36.46 36.71
N TRP A 116 -66.63 36.54 37.98
CA TRP A 116 -67.99 36.29 38.45
C TRP A 116 -68.86 37.55 38.27
N PRO A 117 -70.17 37.48 38.00
CA PRO A 117 -71.13 36.41 38.34
C PRO A 117 -71.06 35.22 37.37
N PRO A 118 -71.79 34.11 37.58
CA PRO A 118 -71.94 33.08 36.55
C PRO A 118 -72.36 33.74 35.23
N PRO A 119 -71.56 33.62 34.15
CA PRO A 119 -71.79 34.38 32.94
C PRO A 119 -73.07 33.92 32.26
N ASN A 120 -74.03 34.83 32.10
CA ASN A 120 -75.18 34.59 31.23
C ASN A 120 -74.70 34.53 29.77
N PHE A 121 -75.30 33.61 29.01
CA PHE A 121 -75.01 33.41 27.59
C PHE A 121 -76.27 33.72 26.81
N ALA A 122 -76.23 34.73 25.93
CA ALA A 122 -77.42 35.21 25.23
C ALA A 122 -78.10 34.13 24.35
N GLY A 123 -77.37 33.08 23.97
CA GLY A 123 -77.89 31.89 23.27
C GLY A 123 -78.54 30.84 24.16
N ASP A 124 -78.32 30.86 25.48
CA ASP A 124 -78.94 29.96 26.46
C ASP A 124 -80.01 30.69 27.30
N ASP A 125 -79.72 31.92 27.73
CA ASP A 125 -80.57 32.75 28.58
C ASP A 125 -81.74 33.43 27.83
N LEU A 126 -81.53 34.03 26.65
CA LEU A 126 -82.63 34.68 25.92
C LEU A 126 -83.74 33.68 25.50
N PRO A 127 -83.41 32.44 25.08
CA PRO A 127 -84.42 31.40 24.82
C PRO A 127 -85.31 30.97 25.99
N SER A 128 -85.05 31.43 27.22
CA SER A 128 -85.99 31.26 28.34
C SER A 128 -87.33 31.97 28.11
N GLY A 129 -87.33 33.12 27.40
CA GLY A 129 -88.47 34.03 27.32
C GLY A 129 -88.71 34.88 28.57
N ASP A 130 -87.85 34.79 29.59
CA ASP A 130 -88.00 35.51 30.87
C ASP A 130 -87.64 37.01 30.80
N TRP A 131 -87.04 37.47 29.69
CA TRP A 131 -86.43 38.81 29.58
C TRP A 131 -87.39 39.83 28.96
N ASP A 132 -87.63 40.96 29.65
CA ASP A 132 -88.54 42.03 29.21
C ASP A 132 -87.82 43.14 28.42
N ALA A 133 -86.52 43.31 28.67
CA ALA A 133 -85.66 44.27 27.99
C ALA A 133 -84.34 43.62 27.54
N LEU A 134 -83.95 43.92 26.30
CA LEU A 134 -82.66 43.55 25.72
C LEU A 134 -81.88 44.82 25.40
N ILE A 135 -80.71 44.99 26.01
CA ILE A 135 -79.83 46.15 25.85
C ILE A 135 -78.51 45.64 25.26
N MET A 136 -78.03 46.26 24.18
CA MET A 136 -76.76 45.92 23.55
C MET A 136 -75.94 47.16 23.18
N THR A 137 -74.62 47.05 23.14
CA THR A 137 -73.71 48.11 22.67
C THR A 137 -72.67 47.56 21.71
N GLU A 138 -72.17 48.42 20.82
CA GLU A 138 -71.15 48.11 19.83
C GLU A 138 -69.76 48.57 20.30
N GLY A 139 -68.71 47.89 19.83
CA GLY A 139 -67.34 48.16 20.22
C GLY A 139 -66.82 49.53 19.76
N ILE A 140 -65.92 50.09 20.54
CA ILE A 140 -65.17 51.32 20.23
C ILE A 140 -63.79 50.95 19.64
N PRO A 141 -63.26 51.65 18.63
CA PRO A 141 -63.81 52.82 17.93
C PRO A 141 -65.05 52.51 17.06
N LEU A 142 -66.12 53.27 17.26
CA LEU A 142 -67.45 52.99 16.70
C LEU A 142 -67.45 52.88 15.17
N GLN A 143 -66.97 53.91 14.46
CA GLN A 143 -66.89 53.91 12.99
C GLN A 143 -66.19 52.67 12.43
N THR A 144 -65.18 52.13 13.12
CA THR A 144 -64.47 50.91 12.67
C THR A 144 -65.37 49.69 12.80
N ASN A 145 -66.09 49.54 13.92
CA ASN A 145 -66.96 48.39 14.13
C ASN A 145 -68.22 48.43 13.26
N VAL A 146 -68.88 49.59 13.11
CA VAL A 146 -70.01 49.77 12.19
C VAL A 146 -69.62 49.41 10.75
N THR A 147 -68.43 49.84 10.30
CA THR A 147 -67.97 49.57 8.92
C THR A 147 -67.64 48.09 8.68
N TRP A 148 -67.05 47.38 9.65
CA TRP A 148 -66.40 46.08 9.41
C TRP A 148 -66.99 44.87 10.15
N ASN A 149 -67.86 45.09 11.14
CA ASN A 149 -68.47 44.02 11.94
C ASN A 149 -69.97 43.79 11.69
N GLU A 150 -70.56 44.38 10.64
CA GLU A 150 -71.97 44.16 10.27
C GLU A 150 -72.94 44.44 11.45
N SER A 151 -72.68 45.49 12.23
CA SER A 151 -73.29 45.78 13.54
C SER A 151 -74.80 45.58 13.57
N SER A 152 -75.52 46.25 12.66
CA SER A 152 -76.97 46.21 12.56
C SER A 152 -77.52 44.79 12.26
N ARG A 153 -76.78 44.00 11.48
CA ARG A 153 -77.14 42.60 11.18
C ARG A 153 -77.08 41.73 12.44
N TYR A 154 -75.99 41.84 13.20
CA TYR A 154 -75.82 41.03 14.41
C TYR A 154 -76.62 41.55 15.61
N ALA A 155 -76.90 42.85 15.66
CA ALA A 155 -77.89 43.44 16.58
C ALA A 155 -79.30 42.88 16.29
N GLY A 156 -79.72 42.92 15.02
CA GLY A 156 -81.00 42.35 14.57
C GLY A 156 -81.14 40.86 14.90
N ASN A 157 -80.08 40.06 14.71
CA ASN A 157 -80.09 38.64 15.10
C ASN A 157 -80.36 38.43 16.61
N PHE A 158 -79.89 39.33 17.49
CA PHE A 158 -80.19 39.28 18.92
C PHE A 158 -81.61 39.73 19.25
N VAL A 159 -82.14 40.74 18.55
CA VAL A 159 -83.56 41.15 18.65
C VAL A 159 -84.47 39.97 18.28
N ASP A 160 -84.18 39.30 17.15
CA ASP A 160 -84.97 38.16 16.68
C ASP A 160 -84.89 36.99 17.66
N LEU A 161 -83.70 36.69 18.20
CA LEU A 161 -83.51 35.62 19.19
C LEU A 161 -84.30 35.86 20.48
N ALA A 162 -84.36 37.10 20.98
CA ALA A 162 -85.18 37.44 22.14
C ALA A 162 -86.67 37.44 21.80
N ARG A 163 -87.09 38.13 20.72
CA ARG A 163 -88.51 38.24 20.34
C ARG A 163 -89.13 36.92 19.88
N GLN A 164 -88.34 35.97 19.39
CA GLN A 164 -88.76 34.59 19.11
C GLN A 164 -89.26 33.86 20.37
N HIS A 165 -88.75 34.22 21.56
CA HIS A 165 -89.06 33.56 22.82
C HIS A 165 -89.93 34.44 23.76
N ASN A 166 -89.79 35.77 23.70
CA ASN A 166 -90.72 36.74 24.28
C ASN A 166 -90.93 37.92 23.31
N SER A 167 -92.03 37.92 22.56
CA SER A 167 -92.34 38.97 21.58
C SER A 167 -92.58 40.36 22.19
N ALA A 168 -92.77 40.47 23.51
CA ALA A 168 -92.86 41.75 24.21
C ALA A 168 -91.48 42.36 24.56
N THR A 169 -90.36 41.65 24.32
CA THR A 169 -89.01 42.14 24.65
C THR A 169 -88.71 43.45 23.94
N ARG A 170 -88.59 44.54 24.70
CA ARG A 170 -88.18 45.83 24.14
C ARG A 170 -86.67 45.85 23.96
N SER A 171 -86.23 46.16 22.75
CA SER A 171 -84.81 46.09 22.37
C SER A 171 -84.18 47.49 22.28
N TYR A 172 -82.93 47.60 22.69
CA TYR A 172 -82.22 48.87 22.82
C TYR A 172 -80.77 48.78 22.35
N ILE A 173 -80.34 49.77 21.55
CA ILE A 173 -78.92 50.08 21.38
C ILE A 173 -78.50 51.09 22.47
N TYR A 174 -77.36 50.85 23.11
CA TYR A 174 -76.80 51.66 24.18
C TYR A 174 -75.61 52.46 23.63
N GLU A 175 -75.80 53.78 23.54
CA GLU A 175 -74.79 54.75 23.12
C GLU A 175 -73.66 54.79 24.16
N THR A 176 -72.46 54.34 23.78
CA THR A 176 -71.24 54.43 24.61
C THR A 176 -70.28 55.48 24.07
N TRP A 177 -69.30 55.85 24.91
CA TRP A 177 -68.35 56.94 24.72
C TRP A 177 -66.96 56.45 24.29
N HIS A 178 -66.07 57.38 23.95
CA HIS A 178 -64.73 57.13 23.42
C HIS A 178 -63.63 57.25 24.49
N SER A 179 -62.37 56.92 24.14
CA SER A 179 -61.23 57.17 25.03
C SER A 179 -61.00 58.67 25.22
N LEU A 180 -60.70 59.09 26.44
CA LEU A 180 -60.47 60.47 26.85
C LEU A 180 -59.24 61.12 26.17
N ASP A 181 -58.31 60.31 25.65
CA ASP A 181 -57.15 60.78 24.88
C ASP A 181 -57.52 61.19 23.43
N GLU A 182 -58.73 60.88 22.97
CA GLU A 182 -59.18 61.22 21.61
C GLU A 182 -59.62 62.70 21.49
N ALA A 183 -59.05 63.40 20.50
CA ALA A 183 -59.26 64.83 20.31
C ALA A 183 -60.74 65.21 20.10
N ASN A 184 -61.13 66.38 20.63
CA ASN A 184 -62.49 66.92 20.54
C ASN A 184 -63.61 66.02 21.12
N TRP A 185 -63.29 65.12 22.06
CA TRP A 185 -64.18 64.15 22.71
C TRP A 185 -65.66 64.58 22.94
N LEU A 186 -65.91 65.79 23.49
CA LEU A 186 -67.28 66.31 23.72
C LEU A 186 -68.05 66.65 22.45
N GLN A 187 -67.36 66.99 21.37
CA GLN A 187 -67.96 67.19 20.06
C GLN A 187 -68.14 65.85 19.34
N ARG A 188 -67.17 64.94 19.47
CA ARG A 188 -67.28 63.61 18.87
C ARG A 188 -68.47 62.80 19.38
N ILE A 189 -68.85 62.93 20.66
CA ILE A 189 -70.10 62.33 21.15
C ILE A 189 -71.34 62.81 20.37
N VAL A 190 -71.32 64.02 19.79
CA VAL A 190 -72.38 64.50 18.88
C VAL A 190 -72.16 63.99 17.45
N ASP A 191 -70.91 63.98 16.97
CA ASP A 191 -70.57 63.61 15.59
C ASP A 191 -70.73 62.10 15.30
N ASP A 192 -70.45 61.23 16.28
CA ASP A 192 -70.61 59.76 16.21
C ASP A 192 -72.07 59.33 16.58
N LEU A 193 -72.96 60.21 17.07
CA LEU A 193 -74.36 59.86 17.40
C LEU A 193 -75.17 59.33 16.20
N PRO A 194 -75.11 59.93 14.99
CA PRO A 194 -75.78 59.39 13.80
C PRO A 194 -75.33 57.96 13.42
N LEU A 195 -74.12 57.55 13.82
CA LEU A 195 -73.66 56.17 13.63
C LEU A 195 -74.39 55.21 14.58
N TRP A 196 -74.61 55.60 15.83
CA TRP A 196 -75.44 54.83 16.78
C TRP A 196 -76.90 54.76 16.34
N GLU A 197 -77.44 55.87 15.84
CA GLU A 197 -78.81 55.93 15.29
C GLU A 197 -78.93 55.00 14.07
N SER A 198 -77.95 54.98 13.15
CA SER A 198 -77.98 54.12 11.97
C SER A 198 -78.08 52.61 12.28
N ILE A 199 -77.46 52.12 13.37
CA ILE A 199 -77.59 50.71 13.80
C ILE A 199 -79.06 50.39 14.16
N MET A 200 -79.73 51.32 14.84
CA MET A 200 -81.12 51.21 15.27
C MET A 200 -82.08 51.36 14.07
N GLU A 201 -81.81 52.28 13.16
CA GLU A 201 -82.58 52.47 11.93
C GLU A 201 -82.49 51.25 11.00
N ASP A 202 -81.30 50.70 10.75
CA ASP A 202 -81.09 49.48 9.96
C ASP A 202 -81.86 48.27 10.56
N VAL A 203 -81.82 48.11 11.89
CA VAL A 203 -82.55 47.04 12.60
C VAL A 203 -84.06 47.23 12.47
N ASN A 204 -84.54 48.48 12.47
CA ASN A 204 -85.95 48.81 12.32
C ASN A 204 -86.43 48.70 10.86
N ALA A 205 -85.57 49.00 9.88
CA ALA A 205 -85.88 48.96 8.46
C ALA A 205 -86.29 47.56 7.95
N THR A 206 -85.95 46.49 8.68
CA THR A 206 -86.36 45.12 8.36
C THR A 206 -87.47 44.56 9.28
N ARG A 207 -88.12 45.37 10.12
CA ARG A 207 -89.06 44.92 11.17
C ARG A 207 -90.32 45.79 11.29
N ASP A 208 -91.45 45.31 10.78
CA ASP A 208 -92.76 45.96 10.99
C ASP A 208 -93.22 45.79 12.46
N ASN A 209 -93.22 46.91 13.21
CA ASN A 209 -93.65 47.07 14.63
C ASN A 209 -92.69 46.56 15.73
N ASP A 210 -91.67 45.78 15.41
CA ASP A 210 -90.71 45.22 16.40
C ASP A 210 -89.52 46.16 16.70
N ALA A 211 -89.81 47.45 16.93
CA ALA A 211 -88.81 48.50 17.05
C ALA A 211 -87.73 48.26 18.13
N MET A 212 -86.48 48.55 17.76
CA MET A 212 -85.36 48.89 18.62
C MET A 212 -85.36 50.40 18.88
N TYR A 213 -84.96 50.81 20.08
CA TYR A 213 -84.78 52.22 20.48
C TYR A 213 -83.31 52.51 20.83
N LEU A 214 -82.93 53.78 20.93
CA LEU A 214 -81.61 54.19 21.40
C LEU A 214 -81.66 54.73 22.84
N ILE A 215 -80.67 54.38 23.66
CA ILE A 215 -80.46 54.91 25.01
C ILE A 215 -79.33 55.97 24.94
N PRO A 216 -79.64 57.28 25.06
CA PRO A 216 -78.71 58.39 24.79
C PRO A 216 -77.79 58.69 26.00
N ALA A 217 -76.98 57.70 26.37
CA ALA A 217 -76.12 57.75 27.55
C ALA A 217 -74.80 58.50 27.33
N GLY A 218 -74.26 58.51 26.10
CA GLY A 218 -73.17 59.39 25.69
C GLY A 218 -73.61 60.86 25.76
N GLN A 219 -74.80 61.19 25.25
CA GLN A 219 -75.36 62.54 25.37
C GLN A 219 -75.56 62.96 26.84
N ALA A 220 -76.04 62.07 27.70
CA ALA A 220 -76.24 62.37 29.12
C ALA A 220 -74.90 62.62 29.84
N LEU A 221 -73.89 61.80 29.56
CA LEU A 221 -72.52 61.96 30.04
C LEU A 221 -71.90 63.28 29.59
N ARG A 222 -72.02 63.62 28.30
CA ARG A 222 -71.59 64.90 27.71
C ARG A 222 -72.25 66.09 28.40
N ASN A 223 -73.57 66.04 28.60
CA ASN A 223 -74.34 67.10 29.24
C ASN A 223 -73.89 67.31 30.70
N LEU A 224 -73.64 66.24 31.46
CA LEU A 224 -73.12 66.35 32.82
C LEU A 224 -71.70 66.91 32.86
N ILE A 225 -70.81 66.47 31.95
CA ILE A 225 -69.43 66.98 31.87
C ILE A 225 -69.39 68.47 31.53
N LEU A 226 -70.26 68.95 30.65
CA LEU A 226 -70.40 70.38 30.38
C LEU A 226 -70.82 71.18 31.63
N MET A 227 -71.63 70.60 32.52
CA MET A 227 -71.96 71.21 33.81
C MET A 227 -70.77 71.17 34.80
N MET A 228 -70.00 70.08 34.85
CA MET A 228 -68.78 69.97 35.69
C MET A 228 -67.72 70.98 35.26
N GLU A 229 -67.33 70.97 33.98
CA GLU A 229 -66.26 71.80 33.44
C GLU A 229 -66.68 73.27 33.29
N GLY A 230 -67.99 73.53 33.16
CA GLY A 230 -68.60 74.86 33.34
C GLY A 230 -68.71 75.33 34.79
N GLY A 231 -68.21 74.57 35.77
CA GLY A 231 -68.15 74.94 37.19
C GLY A 231 -69.49 74.92 37.93
N GLN A 232 -70.53 74.30 37.37
CA GLN A 232 -71.90 74.31 37.89
C GLN A 232 -72.12 73.26 39.00
N ILE A 233 -71.23 72.28 39.14
CA ILE A 233 -71.34 71.19 40.12
C ILE A 233 -70.18 71.27 41.15
N PRO A 234 -70.44 71.69 42.41
CA PRO A 234 -69.38 71.87 43.40
C PRO A 234 -68.57 70.59 43.67
N GLY A 235 -67.25 70.70 43.52
CA GLY A 235 -66.30 69.59 43.72
C GLY A 235 -65.96 68.78 42.46
N TYR A 236 -66.62 69.05 41.33
CA TYR A 236 -66.42 68.34 40.07
C TYR A 236 -66.08 69.35 38.97
N THR A 237 -64.87 69.29 38.45
CA THR A 237 -64.28 70.29 37.55
C THR A 237 -63.58 69.70 36.32
N ASN A 238 -63.45 68.38 36.23
CA ASN A 238 -62.84 67.67 35.11
C ASN A 238 -63.54 66.32 34.90
N ARG A 239 -63.88 65.97 33.65
CA ARG A 239 -64.46 64.67 33.28
C ARG A 239 -63.75 63.44 33.84
N THR A 240 -62.42 63.47 33.99
CA THR A 240 -61.64 62.34 34.52
C THR A 240 -62.08 61.88 35.91
N GLN A 241 -62.76 62.74 36.68
CA GLN A 241 -63.34 62.40 37.99
C GLN A 241 -64.45 61.34 37.93
N LEU A 242 -64.98 60.98 36.74
CA LEU A 242 -65.97 59.91 36.54
C LEU A 242 -65.38 58.58 36.05
N PHE A 243 -64.08 58.52 35.78
CA PHE A 243 -63.40 57.37 35.16
C PHE A 243 -62.42 56.70 36.15
N VAL A 244 -61.95 55.49 35.81
CA VAL A 244 -60.81 54.81 36.47
C VAL A 244 -59.54 54.82 35.61
N ASP A 245 -59.68 54.86 34.29
CA ASP A 245 -58.62 54.98 33.29
C ASP A 245 -59.07 55.94 32.17
N ASP A 246 -58.60 55.77 30.93
CA ASP A 246 -58.96 56.62 29.80
C ASP A 246 -60.36 56.32 29.21
N ILE A 247 -61.04 55.23 29.58
CA ILE A 247 -62.33 54.86 28.95
C ILE A 247 -63.34 54.21 29.90
N HIS A 248 -62.93 53.53 30.96
CA HIS A 248 -63.82 52.85 31.90
C HIS A 248 -64.30 53.78 33.02
N MET A 249 -65.59 53.67 33.36
CA MET A 249 -66.23 54.45 34.42
C MET A 249 -65.85 53.96 35.82
N ASN A 250 -65.70 54.89 36.76
CA ASN A 250 -65.75 54.59 38.19
C ASN A 250 -67.20 54.52 38.70
N ASP A 251 -67.39 54.18 39.97
CA ASP A 251 -68.71 54.02 40.59
C ASP A 251 -69.67 55.19 40.35
N GLN A 252 -69.17 56.43 40.33
CA GLN A 252 -70.00 57.63 40.12
C GLN A 252 -70.38 57.81 38.66
N GLY A 253 -69.48 57.43 37.74
CA GLY A 253 -69.80 57.30 36.32
C GLY A 253 -70.85 56.22 36.07
N ASN A 254 -70.67 55.03 36.63
CA ASN A 254 -71.62 53.92 36.54
C ASN A 254 -73.00 54.29 37.13
N TYR A 255 -73.04 55.07 38.21
CA TYR A 255 -74.29 55.58 38.78
C TYR A 255 -75.08 56.47 37.81
N LEU A 256 -74.43 57.38 37.10
CA LEU A 256 -75.08 58.18 36.05
C LEU A 256 -75.70 57.28 34.98
N ILE A 257 -74.95 56.31 34.47
CA ILE A 257 -75.44 55.40 33.43
C ILE A 257 -76.63 54.57 33.94
N ALA A 258 -76.58 54.10 35.20
CA ALA A 258 -77.70 53.41 35.83
C ALA A 258 -78.97 54.30 35.94
N CYS A 259 -78.82 55.61 36.22
CA CYS A 259 -79.93 56.56 36.16
C CYS A 259 -80.49 56.75 34.73
N VAL A 260 -79.62 56.77 33.69
CA VAL A 260 -80.06 56.85 32.28
C VAL A 260 -80.80 55.58 31.86
N MET A 261 -80.28 54.41 32.22
CA MET A 261 -80.94 53.12 31.98
C MET A 261 -82.29 53.05 32.69
N TYR A 262 -82.37 53.51 33.95
CA TYR A 262 -83.64 53.61 34.68
C TYR A 262 -84.66 54.47 33.93
N ALA A 263 -84.24 55.67 33.51
CA ALA A 263 -85.10 56.62 32.79
C ALA A 263 -85.60 56.06 31.44
N ALA A 264 -84.72 55.42 30.67
CA ALA A 264 -85.06 54.87 29.35
C ALA A 264 -85.95 53.62 29.44
N LEU A 265 -85.61 52.67 30.33
CA LEU A 265 -86.32 51.39 30.47
C LEU A 265 -87.67 51.58 31.19
N TYR A 266 -87.67 52.14 32.40
CA TYR A 266 -88.88 52.23 33.22
C TYR A 266 -89.73 53.46 32.90
N ARG A 267 -89.24 54.39 32.07
CA ARG A 267 -89.94 55.61 31.65
C ARG A 267 -90.38 56.47 32.85
N ARG A 268 -89.51 56.56 33.85
CA ARG A 268 -89.70 57.29 35.12
C ARG A 268 -88.48 58.16 35.42
N SER A 269 -88.69 59.26 36.15
CA SER A 269 -87.57 60.09 36.59
C SER A 269 -86.79 59.39 37.71
N PRO A 270 -85.45 59.29 37.63
CA PRO A 270 -84.62 58.84 38.74
C PRO A 270 -84.40 59.93 39.81
N VAL A 271 -84.95 61.14 39.62
CA VAL A 271 -84.78 62.27 40.55
C VAL A 271 -85.43 61.96 41.90
N GLY A 272 -84.58 61.87 42.93
CA GLY A 272 -84.97 61.56 44.30
C GLY A 272 -84.81 60.09 44.71
N LEU A 273 -84.31 59.21 43.83
CA LEU A 273 -83.88 57.86 44.20
C LEU A 273 -82.56 57.90 45.00
N ASP A 274 -82.24 56.81 45.71
CA ASP A 274 -80.99 56.71 46.46
C ASP A 274 -79.74 56.76 45.58
N HIS A 275 -78.65 57.26 46.16
CA HIS A 275 -77.30 57.32 45.60
C HIS A 275 -76.27 56.55 46.45
N THR A 276 -76.63 56.07 47.65
CA THR A 276 -75.75 55.25 48.50
C THR A 276 -75.90 53.74 48.22
N LEU A 277 -75.74 53.37 46.95
CA LEU A 277 -75.95 52.00 46.48
C LEU A 277 -74.90 51.01 47.01
N ILE A 278 -75.30 49.74 47.13
CA ILE A 278 -74.45 48.61 47.55
C ILE A 278 -74.27 47.58 46.42
N ASP A 279 -73.10 46.95 46.40
CA ASP A 279 -72.74 45.90 45.45
C ASP A 279 -73.49 44.57 45.72
N ARG A 280 -73.01 43.48 45.11
CA ARG A 280 -73.51 42.11 45.31
C ARG A 280 -73.06 41.46 46.62
N TRP A 281 -72.02 41.98 47.27
CA TRP A 281 -71.44 41.49 48.52
C TRP A 281 -71.89 42.33 49.74
N GLY A 282 -72.75 43.32 49.53
CA GLY A 282 -73.25 44.24 50.56
C GLY A 282 -72.25 45.33 50.95
N GLN A 283 -71.21 45.58 50.15
CA GLN A 283 -70.29 46.70 50.34
C GLN A 283 -70.84 47.95 49.63
N PRO A 284 -70.65 49.15 50.18
CA PRO A 284 -71.08 50.39 49.52
C PRO A 284 -70.15 50.72 48.34
N TYR A 285 -70.75 51.11 47.22
CA TYR A 285 -70.05 51.79 46.13
C TYR A 285 -69.65 53.21 46.56
N SER A 286 -68.67 53.82 45.87
CA SER A 286 -68.27 55.22 46.05
C SER A 286 -69.35 56.17 45.54
N ALA A 287 -70.35 56.43 46.38
CA ALA A 287 -71.48 57.30 46.05
C ALA A 287 -71.06 58.73 45.61
N PRO A 288 -71.72 59.31 44.60
CA PRO A 288 -71.55 60.73 44.26
C PRO A 288 -72.04 61.63 45.39
N SER A 289 -71.54 62.87 45.48
CA SER A 289 -72.10 63.85 46.43
C SER A 289 -73.59 64.11 46.13
N ALA A 290 -74.41 64.43 47.14
CA ALA A 290 -75.85 64.66 46.93
C ALA A 290 -76.19 65.73 45.86
N ALA A 291 -75.32 66.75 45.67
CA ALA A 291 -75.47 67.74 44.61
C ALA A 291 -75.16 67.15 43.21
N MET A 292 -74.16 66.28 43.12
CA MET A 292 -73.82 65.56 41.89
C MET A 292 -74.85 64.47 41.57
N ALA A 293 -75.36 63.74 42.58
CA ALA A 293 -76.45 62.80 42.42
C ALA A 293 -77.71 63.46 41.83
N ALA A 294 -78.13 64.61 42.38
CA ALA A 294 -79.26 65.37 41.87
C ALA A 294 -79.03 65.85 40.42
N ALA A 295 -77.81 66.30 40.09
CA ALA A 295 -77.45 66.68 38.73
C ALA A 295 -77.47 65.48 37.76
N MET A 296 -76.87 64.34 38.14
CA MET A 296 -76.89 63.09 37.37
C MET A 296 -78.31 62.62 37.09
N GLN A 297 -79.17 62.58 38.11
CA GLN A 297 -80.57 62.16 37.99
C GLN A 297 -81.37 63.11 37.08
N GLN A 298 -81.19 64.43 37.22
CA GLN A 298 -81.88 65.42 36.41
C GLN A 298 -81.40 65.39 34.95
N VAL A 299 -80.09 65.31 34.71
CA VAL A 299 -79.50 65.19 33.36
C VAL A 299 -79.92 63.89 32.69
N ALA A 300 -79.96 62.77 33.41
CA ALA A 300 -80.48 61.51 32.89
C ALA A 300 -81.96 61.63 32.48
N TRP A 301 -82.79 62.29 33.32
CA TRP A 301 -84.21 62.51 33.01
C TRP A 301 -84.42 63.45 31.81
N ASP A 302 -83.73 64.58 31.78
CA ASP A 302 -83.87 65.58 30.72
C ASP A 302 -83.27 65.11 29.39
N THR A 303 -82.15 64.39 29.41
CA THR A 303 -81.57 63.83 28.18
C THR A 303 -82.48 62.74 27.62
N VAL A 304 -82.94 61.80 28.45
CA VAL A 304 -83.86 60.75 27.97
C VAL A 304 -85.16 61.36 27.48
N ARG A 305 -85.90 62.12 28.29
CA ARG A 305 -87.29 62.51 27.97
C ARG A 305 -87.44 63.43 26.75
N ASN A 306 -86.38 64.15 26.37
CA ASN A 306 -86.38 65.08 25.24
C ASN A 306 -85.72 64.49 23.97
N TYR A 307 -85.16 63.28 24.02
CA TYR A 307 -84.54 62.62 22.87
C TYR A 307 -85.58 61.86 22.02
N GLU A 308 -85.68 62.20 20.74
CA GLU A 308 -86.82 61.83 19.89
C GLU A 308 -86.95 60.32 19.64
N HIS A 309 -85.84 59.63 19.42
CA HIS A 309 -85.82 58.18 19.13
C HIS A 309 -85.98 57.28 20.37
N ASN A 310 -86.47 57.84 21.49
CA ASN A 310 -86.88 57.09 22.69
C ASN A 310 -88.36 56.59 22.64
N GLY A 311 -89.18 57.17 21.75
CA GLY A 311 -90.63 56.95 21.58
C GLY A 311 -91.57 57.47 22.71
N TRP A 312 -91.79 58.80 22.84
CA TRP A 312 -92.61 59.38 23.94
C TRP A 312 -93.76 60.37 23.61
N VAL A 313 -93.55 61.45 22.82
CA VAL A 313 -94.26 62.74 23.07
C VAL A 313 -95.36 63.13 22.06
N CYS A 314 -96.50 63.65 22.56
CA CYS A 314 -97.45 64.57 21.88
C CYS A 314 -98.21 65.43 22.92
N SER A 315 -98.77 66.59 22.56
CA SER A 315 -98.94 67.73 23.50
C SER A 315 -100.27 68.54 23.47
N GLY A 316 -100.49 69.35 24.52
CA GLY A 316 -101.51 70.41 24.67
C GLY A 316 -101.62 70.89 26.14
N GLY A 317 -102.17 72.06 26.52
CA GLY A 317 -102.74 73.21 25.78
C GLY A 317 -103.23 74.30 26.76
N GLY A 318 -103.60 75.50 26.29
CA GLY A 318 -104.04 76.66 27.11
C GLY A 318 -104.34 77.91 26.27
N ASN A 319 -104.66 79.08 26.88
CA ASN A 319 -104.90 80.34 26.14
C ASN A 319 -103.75 80.62 25.18
N GLN A 320 -104.03 80.69 23.89
CA GLN A 320 -102.97 80.63 22.89
C GLN A 320 -102.40 82.03 22.69
N ARG A 321 -101.07 82.13 22.64
CA ARG A 321 -100.42 83.42 22.45
C ARG A 321 -100.61 83.87 21.01
N PRO A 322 -100.67 85.19 20.74
CA PRO A 322 -100.48 85.67 19.40
C PRO A 322 -99.08 85.27 18.92
N ASN A 323 -98.98 84.88 17.66
CA ASN A 323 -97.72 84.56 16.99
C ASN A 323 -97.35 85.74 16.09
N GLY A 324 -96.23 86.39 16.40
CA GLY A 324 -95.59 87.34 15.50
C GLY A 324 -94.71 86.64 14.47
N THR A 325 -94.60 87.18 13.26
CA THR A 325 -93.72 86.67 12.22
C THR A 325 -93.04 87.83 11.47
N ILE A 326 -91.75 87.71 11.22
CA ILE A 326 -90.93 88.65 10.43
C ILE A 326 -91.08 88.29 8.94
N ASP A 327 -92.06 88.89 8.28
CA ASP A 327 -92.30 88.73 6.83
C ASP A 327 -91.10 89.23 6.00
N SER A 328 -90.36 90.21 6.53
CA SER A 328 -89.08 90.66 5.98
C SER A 328 -88.14 91.15 7.07
N PRO A 329 -86.84 90.78 7.02
CA PRO A 329 -86.28 89.70 6.23
C PRO A 329 -86.66 88.33 6.84
N ALA A 330 -87.27 87.44 6.07
CA ALA A 330 -87.74 86.12 6.55
C ALA A 330 -86.61 85.11 6.89
N SER A 331 -85.36 85.55 6.99
CA SER A 331 -84.21 84.76 7.45
C SER A 331 -82.99 85.66 7.73
N ASN A 332 -82.03 85.14 8.51
CA ASN A 332 -80.84 85.85 8.96
C ASN A 332 -80.09 86.53 7.81
N ARG A 333 -79.64 87.77 8.05
CA ARG A 333 -78.94 88.61 7.04
C ARG A 333 -77.52 88.87 7.50
N THR A 334 -76.57 88.73 6.57
CA THR A 334 -75.25 89.37 6.70
C THR A 334 -75.21 90.58 5.76
N ILE A 335 -74.70 91.70 6.24
CA ILE A 335 -74.52 92.97 5.52
C ILE A 335 -73.20 93.63 5.93
N THR A 336 -72.75 94.62 5.17
CA THR A 336 -71.58 95.45 5.51
C THR A 336 -72.00 96.67 6.34
N ALA A 337 -71.11 97.16 7.20
CA ALA A 337 -71.29 98.38 7.96
C ALA A 337 -71.67 99.57 7.07
N GLY A 338 -72.86 100.12 7.32
CA GLY A 338 -73.45 101.23 6.58
C GLY A 338 -74.53 100.86 5.57
N GLU A 339 -74.86 99.58 5.39
CA GLU A 339 -75.99 99.10 4.59
C GLU A 339 -77.32 99.07 5.36
N SER A 340 -78.43 98.85 4.65
CA SER A 340 -79.79 98.82 5.21
C SER A 340 -80.56 97.53 4.90
N VAL A 341 -81.41 97.13 5.83
CA VAL A 341 -82.33 95.97 5.72
C VAL A 341 -83.77 96.46 5.84
N SER A 342 -84.71 95.87 5.10
CA SER A 342 -86.13 96.24 5.19
C SER A 342 -86.88 95.31 6.11
N PHE A 343 -87.70 95.87 7.00
CA PHE A 343 -88.46 95.16 8.02
C PHE A 343 -89.97 95.33 7.84
N ALA A 344 -90.68 94.20 7.89
CA ALA A 344 -92.13 94.07 7.80
C ALA A 344 -92.57 92.82 8.57
N GLY A 345 -93.80 92.80 9.11
CA GLY A 345 -94.20 91.71 10.01
C GLY A 345 -95.69 91.47 10.11
N SER A 346 -96.07 90.19 10.14
CA SER A 346 -97.45 89.73 10.27
C SER A 346 -97.76 89.26 11.70
N ALA A 347 -99.02 89.35 12.09
CA ALA A 347 -99.51 88.93 13.39
C ALA A 347 -100.76 88.07 13.22
N SER A 348 -100.79 86.94 13.92
CA SER A 348 -101.92 86.03 13.97
C SER A 348 -102.16 85.57 15.40
N ASP A 349 -103.36 85.07 15.69
CA ASP A 349 -103.73 84.62 17.03
C ASP A 349 -104.65 83.38 16.88
N PRO A 350 -104.30 82.23 17.49
CA PRO A 350 -105.09 81.01 17.33
C PRO A 350 -106.50 81.04 17.93
N ASP A 351 -106.76 81.89 18.94
CA ASP A 351 -108.11 82.14 19.48
C ASP A 351 -108.67 83.56 19.17
N ASN A 352 -107.88 84.35 18.42
CA ASN A 352 -108.25 85.52 17.61
C ASN A 352 -108.51 86.84 18.39
N ASN A 353 -107.73 87.11 19.45
CA ASN A 353 -107.86 88.28 20.33
C ASN A 353 -107.28 89.58 19.72
N THR A 354 -107.89 90.06 18.65
CA THR A 354 -107.53 91.34 17.98
C THR A 354 -108.13 92.56 18.69
N PRO A 355 -107.61 93.80 18.52
CA PRO A 355 -106.43 94.20 17.73
C PRO A 355 -105.10 93.99 18.48
N PHE A 356 -104.02 93.87 17.71
CA PHE A 356 -102.66 93.69 18.24
C PHE A 356 -101.94 95.01 18.56
N SER A 357 -100.88 94.90 19.35
CA SER A 357 -99.81 95.90 19.46
C SER A 357 -98.45 95.27 19.13
N TYR A 358 -97.52 96.10 18.63
CA TYR A 358 -96.28 95.67 17.99
C TYR A 358 -95.06 96.34 18.63
N VAL A 359 -93.96 95.60 18.80
CA VAL A 359 -92.65 96.13 19.18
C VAL A 359 -91.54 95.44 18.38
N TRP A 360 -90.79 96.24 17.62
CA TRP A 360 -89.52 95.85 17.01
C TRP A 360 -88.36 96.31 17.90
N ASN A 361 -87.53 95.37 18.34
CA ASN A 361 -86.26 95.65 19.01
C ASN A 361 -85.10 95.37 18.05
N PHE A 362 -84.24 96.36 17.77
CA PHE A 362 -83.08 96.19 16.87
C PHE A 362 -81.75 96.01 17.63
N ASP A 363 -81.82 95.58 18.89
CA ASP A 363 -80.68 95.17 19.72
C ASP A 363 -79.53 96.21 19.81
N GLY A 364 -79.89 97.49 19.78
CA GLY A 364 -78.96 98.61 19.79
C GLY A 364 -78.25 98.90 18.45
N GLY A 365 -78.40 98.05 17.43
CA GLY A 365 -77.90 98.29 16.08
C GLY A 365 -78.67 99.38 15.32
N ALA A 366 -79.92 99.62 15.71
CA ALA A 366 -80.76 100.72 15.26
C ALA A 366 -81.79 101.13 16.32
N ALA A 367 -82.64 102.13 16.02
CA ALA A 367 -83.68 102.62 16.94
C ALA A 367 -84.99 101.81 16.81
N ASN A 368 -85.50 101.33 17.95
CA ASN A 368 -86.70 100.49 18.06
C ASN A 368 -87.97 101.16 17.53
N SER A 369 -88.93 100.35 17.07
CA SER A 369 -90.19 100.81 16.47
C SER A 369 -91.42 100.12 17.08
N THR A 370 -92.57 100.80 17.02
CA THR A 370 -93.89 100.24 17.37
C THR A 370 -94.88 100.26 16.20
N GLN A 371 -94.38 100.43 14.98
CA GLN A 371 -95.15 100.23 13.75
C GLN A 371 -95.10 98.76 13.36
N GLN A 372 -96.15 98.25 12.72
CA GLN A 372 -96.15 96.89 12.18
C GLN A 372 -95.03 96.71 11.14
N ASP A 373 -94.98 97.61 10.15
CA ASP A 373 -93.99 97.59 9.06
C ASP A 373 -93.08 98.84 9.10
N PRO A 374 -91.94 98.80 9.83
CA PRO A 374 -91.07 99.97 9.97
C PRO A 374 -90.22 100.28 8.71
N GLY A 375 -90.16 99.38 7.73
CA GLY A 375 -89.47 99.62 6.46
C GLY A 375 -87.95 99.53 6.56
N SER A 376 -87.22 100.37 5.81
CA SER A 376 -85.76 100.25 5.68
C SER A 376 -85.01 100.87 6.88
N VAL A 377 -84.27 100.02 7.59
CA VAL A 377 -83.46 100.34 8.78
C VAL A 377 -81.99 100.12 8.45
N ARG A 378 -81.13 101.09 8.82
CA ARG A 378 -79.71 101.14 8.49
C ARG A 378 -78.85 100.78 9.70
N PHE A 379 -77.79 100.00 9.50
CA PHE A 379 -76.86 99.60 10.56
C PHE A 379 -75.43 100.07 10.24
N ASP A 380 -74.88 100.97 11.05
CA ASP A 380 -73.56 101.58 10.81
C ASP A 380 -72.37 100.87 11.50
N THR A 381 -72.63 100.06 12.52
CA THR A 381 -71.57 99.49 13.39
C THR A 381 -71.43 97.99 13.15
N PRO A 382 -70.21 97.46 12.95
CA PRO A 382 -69.98 96.01 12.93
C PRO A 382 -70.40 95.34 14.23
N GLY A 383 -71.10 94.22 14.13
CA GLY A 383 -71.72 93.53 15.26
C GLY A 383 -72.69 92.45 14.80
N SER A 384 -73.37 91.80 15.75
CA SER A 384 -74.48 90.90 15.48
C SER A 384 -75.65 91.36 16.33
N TYR A 385 -76.79 91.60 15.69
CA TYR A 385 -77.98 92.18 16.31
C TYR A 385 -79.15 91.21 16.16
N ASP A 386 -79.72 90.75 17.27
CA ASP A 386 -80.88 89.85 17.25
C ASP A 386 -82.17 90.66 17.23
N VAL A 387 -82.70 90.89 16.02
CA VAL A 387 -83.86 91.75 15.79
C VAL A 387 -85.13 90.99 16.08
N THR A 388 -85.81 91.33 17.18
CA THR A 388 -87.02 90.63 17.65
C THR A 388 -88.29 91.41 17.31
N PHE A 389 -89.32 90.73 16.78
CA PHE A 389 -90.66 91.28 16.55
C PHE A 389 -91.67 90.70 17.56
N THR A 390 -92.00 91.48 18.59
CA THR A 390 -92.96 91.09 19.62
C THR A 390 -94.36 91.57 19.27
N VAL A 391 -95.32 90.65 19.31
CA VAL A 391 -96.76 90.93 19.20
C VAL A 391 -97.43 90.74 20.56
N THR A 392 -98.45 91.55 20.87
CA THR A 392 -99.29 91.38 22.07
C THR A 392 -100.76 91.54 21.70
N ASP A 393 -101.60 90.65 22.22
CA ASP A 393 -103.04 90.57 21.95
C ASP A 393 -103.85 91.66 22.69
N SER A 394 -105.16 91.71 22.43
CA SER A 394 -106.06 92.67 23.07
C SER A 394 -106.41 92.35 24.54
N LEU A 395 -105.98 91.19 25.05
CA LEU A 395 -106.09 90.78 26.45
C LEU A 395 -104.80 91.06 27.26
N GLY A 396 -103.72 91.46 26.59
CA GLY A 396 -102.41 91.76 27.17
C GLY A 396 -101.46 90.55 27.24
N LEU A 397 -101.77 89.46 26.56
CA LEU A 397 -100.87 88.31 26.43
C LEU A 397 -99.91 88.54 25.24
N ALA A 398 -98.63 88.68 25.56
CA ALA A 398 -97.57 88.76 24.56
C ALA A 398 -97.20 87.38 24.02
N ASP A 399 -96.68 87.36 22.79
CA ASP A 399 -95.83 86.28 22.30
C ASP A 399 -94.66 86.06 23.30
N ASN A 400 -94.35 84.80 23.62
CA ASN A 400 -93.20 84.45 24.49
C ASN A 400 -92.01 83.89 23.72
N THR A 401 -92.15 83.74 22.41
CA THR A 401 -91.12 83.43 21.44
C THR A 401 -91.21 84.42 20.27
N PRO A 402 -91.04 85.75 20.52
CA PRO A 402 -91.04 86.74 19.45
C PRO A 402 -90.13 86.31 18.29
N ASP A 403 -90.67 86.30 17.07
CA ASP A 403 -89.87 85.93 15.91
C ASP A 403 -88.65 86.85 15.80
N THR A 404 -87.50 86.26 15.51
CA THR A 404 -86.18 86.86 15.75
C THR A 404 -85.26 86.57 14.60
N VAL A 405 -84.77 87.63 13.96
CA VAL A 405 -83.83 87.54 12.84
C VAL A 405 -82.50 88.19 13.17
N ARG A 406 -81.41 87.42 13.00
CA ARG A 406 -80.05 87.89 13.25
C ARG A 406 -79.55 88.72 12.08
N ILE A 407 -79.14 89.96 12.36
CA ILE A 407 -78.47 90.85 11.41
C ILE A 407 -76.99 90.92 11.80
N THR A 408 -76.15 90.22 11.05
CA THR A 408 -74.69 90.28 11.19
C THR A 408 -74.15 91.41 10.32
N VAL A 409 -73.58 92.42 10.95
CA VAL A 409 -72.96 93.57 10.28
C VAL A 409 -71.45 93.39 10.33
N GLN A 410 -70.82 93.30 9.15
CA GLN A 410 -69.39 93.09 9.03
C GLN A 410 -68.66 94.42 8.76
N ALA A 411 -67.44 94.54 9.27
CA ALA A 411 -66.52 95.59 8.82
C ALA A 411 -66.13 95.35 7.35
N PRO A 412 -65.74 96.39 6.59
CA PRO A 412 -65.10 96.20 5.30
C PRO A 412 -63.92 95.23 5.42
N ALA A 413 -63.82 94.27 4.51
CA ALA A 413 -62.75 93.28 4.54
C ALA A 413 -61.41 93.95 4.20
N ASN A 414 -60.42 93.79 5.08
CA ASN A 414 -59.06 94.27 4.85
C ASN A 414 -58.41 93.51 3.69
N GLN A 415 -57.82 94.22 2.73
CA GLN A 415 -57.13 93.61 1.59
C GLN A 415 -55.65 93.41 1.93
N ALA A 416 -55.12 92.23 1.61
CA ALA A 416 -53.72 91.92 1.92
C ALA A 416 -52.74 92.70 1.03
N PRO A 417 -51.54 93.04 1.54
CA PRO A 417 -50.47 93.61 0.73
C PRO A 417 -49.88 92.57 -0.22
N ASP A 418 -49.31 93.06 -1.33
CA ASP A 418 -48.61 92.30 -2.38
C ASP A 418 -47.10 92.54 -2.26
N GLY A 419 -46.31 91.47 -2.15
CA GLY A 419 -44.85 91.48 -2.04
C GLY A 419 -44.14 90.66 -3.13
N SER A 420 -43.22 91.28 -3.87
CA SER A 420 -42.55 90.68 -5.03
C SER A 420 -41.01 90.78 -4.99
N ILE A 421 -40.34 89.66 -5.28
CA ILE A 421 -38.87 89.52 -5.33
C ILE A 421 -38.36 90.13 -6.65
N SER A 422 -37.88 91.36 -6.57
CA SER A 422 -37.31 92.07 -7.73
C SER A 422 -35.97 91.48 -8.17
N ARG A 423 -35.18 90.91 -7.23
CA ARG A 423 -33.93 90.17 -7.49
C ARG A 423 -33.73 89.09 -6.42
N PRO A 424 -33.18 87.90 -6.78
CA PRO A 424 -32.98 87.41 -8.14
C PRO A 424 -34.32 87.15 -8.84
N SER A 425 -34.43 87.47 -10.13
CA SER A 425 -35.67 87.39 -10.92
C SER A 425 -36.00 85.95 -11.36
N GLY A 426 -35.99 85.00 -10.42
CA GLY A 426 -36.10 83.57 -10.67
C GLY A 426 -34.90 82.75 -10.19
N ASN A 427 -35.11 81.43 -10.19
CA ASN A 427 -34.29 80.43 -9.50
C ASN A 427 -32.79 80.47 -9.85
N ARG A 428 -31.94 80.11 -8.88
CA ARG A 428 -30.48 80.14 -8.99
C ARG A 428 -29.87 78.82 -8.55
N THR A 429 -28.86 78.35 -9.28
CA THR A 429 -27.90 77.35 -8.79
C THR A 429 -26.58 78.06 -8.49
N ILE A 430 -25.98 77.75 -7.34
CA ILE A 430 -24.71 78.29 -6.85
C ILE A 430 -23.91 77.21 -6.11
N THR A 431 -22.65 77.45 -5.77
CA THR A 431 -21.83 76.57 -4.92
C THR A 431 -21.82 77.07 -3.46
N ALA A 432 -21.67 76.16 -2.50
CA ALA A 432 -21.55 76.51 -1.09
C ALA A 432 -20.39 77.51 -0.86
N GLY A 433 -20.72 78.67 -0.24
CA GLY A 433 -19.83 79.81 -0.06
C GLY A 433 -20.15 81.03 -0.95
N ASP A 434 -20.94 80.86 -2.01
CA ASP A 434 -21.39 81.93 -2.90
C ASP A 434 -22.40 82.89 -2.23
N GLN A 435 -22.63 84.02 -2.91
CA GLN A 435 -23.59 85.06 -2.49
C GLN A 435 -24.64 85.34 -3.57
N VAL A 436 -25.90 85.46 -3.13
CA VAL A 436 -27.04 85.89 -3.96
C VAL A 436 -27.55 87.23 -3.42
N THR A 437 -27.91 88.16 -4.31
CA THR A 437 -28.37 89.50 -3.91
C THR A 437 -29.88 89.62 -4.01
N PHE A 438 -30.52 89.93 -2.89
CA PHE A 438 -31.97 89.99 -2.73
C PHE A 438 -32.45 91.44 -2.55
N THR A 439 -33.52 91.79 -3.28
CA THR A 439 -34.20 93.10 -3.24
C THR A 439 -35.67 92.91 -3.66
N ALA A 440 -36.60 93.67 -3.09
CA ALA A 440 -38.04 93.47 -3.29
C ALA A 440 -38.89 94.75 -3.44
N SER A 441 -40.08 94.59 -3.99
CA SER A 441 -41.19 95.55 -4.06
C SER A 441 -42.34 95.13 -3.16
N ALA A 442 -43.09 96.10 -2.64
CA ALA A 442 -44.24 95.86 -1.77
C ALA A 442 -45.27 96.99 -1.90
N SER A 443 -46.56 96.67 -1.90
CA SER A 443 -47.66 97.64 -1.95
C SER A 443 -48.91 97.12 -1.22
N ASP A 444 -49.72 98.04 -0.71
CA ASP A 444 -50.96 97.76 0.03
C ASP A 444 -52.17 98.36 -0.70
N PRO A 445 -53.26 97.61 -0.97
CA PRO A 445 -54.42 98.13 -1.69
C PRO A 445 -55.24 99.18 -0.92
N ASP A 446 -55.30 99.06 0.41
CA ASP A 446 -56.12 99.93 1.28
C ASP A 446 -55.30 101.09 1.88
N GLY A 447 -53.97 101.01 1.83
CA GLY A 447 -53.01 102.02 2.29
C GLY A 447 -52.47 101.79 3.70
N ASN A 448 -52.65 100.60 4.27
CA ASN A 448 -52.34 100.23 5.66
C ASN A 448 -50.83 100.25 5.93
N THR A 449 -50.34 101.39 6.39
CA THR A 449 -48.92 101.67 6.55
C THR A 449 -48.57 102.07 8.00
N PRO A 450 -47.37 101.70 8.51
CA PRO A 450 -46.22 101.12 7.80
C PRO A 450 -46.37 99.62 7.49
N LEU A 451 -45.86 99.22 6.32
CA LEU A 451 -45.64 97.81 5.99
C LEU A 451 -44.44 97.25 6.78
N SER A 452 -44.53 95.98 7.12
CA SER A 452 -43.44 95.16 7.66
C SER A 452 -43.04 94.06 6.67
N TYR A 453 -41.82 93.55 6.80
CA TYR A 453 -41.18 92.67 5.82
C TYR A 453 -40.52 91.47 6.51
N LEU A 454 -40.55 90.30 5.87
CA LEU A 454 -39.81 89.12 6.28
C LEU A 454 -39.28 88.36 5.07
N TRP A 455 -37.95 88.30 4.97
CA TRP A 455 -37.24 87.33 4.14
C TRP A 455 -36.98 86.06 4.94
N ASN A 456 -37.52 84.93 4.48
CA ASN A 456 -37.18 83.61 4.97
C ASN A 456 -36.20 82.94 4.00
N PHE A 457 -35.00 82.59 4.45
CA PHE A 457 -33.99 81.91 3.62
C PHE A 457 -33.97 80.38 3.83
N ASP A 458 -35.03 79.82 4.41
CA ASP A 458 -35.27 78.37 4.50
C ASP A 458 -34.12 77.61 5.21
N GLY A 459 -33.49 78.26 6.18
CA GLY A 459 -32.32 77.74 6.91
C GLY A 459 -30.98 77.82 6.16
N GLY A 460 -30.97 78.19 4.87
CA GLY A 460 -29.75 78.36 4.07
C GLY A 460 -28.94 79.62 4.44
N ALA A 461 -29.61 80.61 5.05
CA ALA A 461 -29.01 81.80 5.64
C ALA A 461 -29.89 82.35 6.78
N ALA A 462 -29.44 83.40 7.48
CA ALA A 462 -30.21 84.04 8.54
C ALA A 462 -31.29 84.98 7.97
N ASN A 463 -32.53 84.82 8.44
CA ASN A 463 -33.71 85.60 8.02
C ASN A 463 -33.56 87.10 8.30
N SER A 464 -34.24 87.93 7.49
CA SER A 464 -34.10 89.40 7.52
C SER A 464 -35.45 90.11 7.49
N THR A 465 -35.59 91.16 8.31
CA THR A 465 -36.73 92.09 8.28
C THR A 465 -36.47 93.39 7.50
N ASN A 466 -35.25 93.56 6.95
CA ASN A 466 -34.99 94.61 5.96
C ASN A 466 -35.66 94.26 4.63
N ARG A 467 -36.37 95.22 4.02
CA ARG A 467 -36.96 95.08 2.68
C ARG A 467 -35.94 94.62 1.63
N ASP A 468 -34.76 95.24 1.63
CA ASP A 468 -33.65 94.94 0.72
C ASP A 468 -32.43 94.48 1.53
N PRO A 469 -32.27 93.17 1.83
CA PRO A 469 -31.18 92.66 2.66
C PRO A 469 -29.82 92.63 1.94
N GLY A 470 -29.80 92.79 0.61
CA GLY A 470 -28.55 92.83 -0.15
C GLY A 470 -27.96 91.44 -0.40
N SER A 471 -26.64 91.31 -0.33
CA SER A 471 -25.91 90.09 -0.70
C SER A 471 -25.82 89.10 0.45
N VAL A 472 -26.56 88.00 0.35
CA VAL A 472 -26.69 86.94 1.35
C VAL A 472 -25.88 85.72 0.92
N ARG A 473 -25.09 85.16 1.85
CA ARG A 473 -24.22 83.98 1.62
C ARG A 473 -24.89 82.70 2.06
N PHE A 474 -24.84 81.66 1.21
CA PHE A 474 -25.28 80.31 1.54
C PHE A 474 -24.05 79.42 1.71
N ASN A 475 -23.83 78.86 2.91
CA ASN A 475 -22.64 78.06 3.23
C ASN A 475 -22.86 76.55 3.17
N THR A 476 -24.13 76.11 3.13
CA THR A 476 -24.51 74.71 3.27
C THR A 476 -25.09 74.21 1.95
N PRO A 477 -24.68 73.03 1.45
CA PRO A 477 -25.34 72.39 0.31
C PRO A 477 -26.79 72.04 0.62
N GLY A 478 -27.70 72.30 -0.32
CA GLY A 478 -29.13 72.13 -0.12
C GLY A 478 -29.95 72.73 -1.26
N THR A 479 -31.25 72.87 -1.03
CA THR A 479 -32.14 73.68 -1.87
C THR A 479 -33.07 74.44 -0.93
N TYR A 480 -33.11 75.75 -1.12
CA TYR A 480 -33.75 76.70 -0.21
C TYR A 480 -34.79 77.49 -0.97
N ASP A 481 -36.06 77.39 -0.58
CA ASP A 481 -37.14 78.17 -1.16
C ASP A 481 -37.27 79.49 -0.41
N VAL A 482 -36.59 80.51 -0.94
CA VAL A 482 -36.46 81.83 -0.30
C VAL A 482 -37.75 82.62 -0.52
N THR A 483 -38.50 82.88 0.54
CA THR A 483 -39.78 83.62 0.48
C THR A 483 -39.61 85.06 0.94
N PHE A 484 -40.38 85.97 0.34
CA PHE A 484 -40.53 87.36 0.79
C PHE A 484 -41.98 87.65 1.17
N THR A 485 -42.25 87.73 2.48
CA THR A 485 -43.57 88.04 3.01
C THR A 485 -43.65 89.52 3.39
N VAL A 486 -44.75 90.16 3.01
CA VAL A 486 -45.15 91.50 3.45
C VAL A 486 -46.29 91.36 4.45
N THR A 487 -46.38 92.26 5.43
CA THR A 487 -47.52 92.31 6.38
C THR A 487 -47.86 93.76 6.70
N ASP A 488 -49.14 94.09 6.66
CA ASP A 488 -49.65 95.45 6.81
C ASP A 488 -49.64 95.95 8.26
N SER A 489 -50.07 97.20 8.47
CA SER A 489 -50.16 97.78 9.81
C SER A 489 -51.29 97.22 10.69
N LEU A 490 -52.16 96.37 10.15
CA LEU A 490 -53.27 95.70 10.85
C LEU A 490 -52.97 94.22 11.15
N GLY A 491 -51.84 93.70 10.66
CA GLY A 491 -51.38 92.32 10.86
C GLY A 491 -51.79 91.34 9.77
N LEU A 492 -52.36 91.81 8.65
CA LEU A 492 -52.69 90.98 7.50
C LEU A 492 -51.46 90.80 6.61
N ALA A 493 -51.03 89.54 6.46
CA ALA A 493 -49.91 89.16 5.62
C ALA A 493 -50.34 88.90 4.17
N ASP A 494 -49.40 89.08 3.23
CA ASP A 494 -49.50 88.57 1.87
C ASP A 494 -49.80 87.05 1.92
N PRO A 495 -50.95 86.57 1.38
CA PRO A 495 -51.32 85.16 1.39
C PRO A 495 -50.55 84.34 0.34
N THR A 496 -49.80 85.00 -0.54
CA THR A 496 -49.04 84.43 -1.65
C THR A 496 -47.59 84.98 -1.71
N PRO A 497 -46.77 84.88 -0.65
CA PRO A 497 -45.42 85.45 -0.61
C PRO A 497 -44.56 85.00 -1.80
N ASP A 498 -44.04 85.94 -2.58
CA ASP A 498 -43.20 85.61 -3.73
C ASP A 498 -41.95 84.85 -3.27
N THR A 499 -41.55 83.86 -4.07
CA THR A 499 -40.67 82.76 -3.65
C THR A 499 -39.69 82.39 -4.75
N VAL A 500 -38.40 82.32 -4.41
CA VAL A 500 -37.33 81.98 -5.36
C VAL A 500 -36.42 80.86 -4.84
N ARG A 501 -36.23 79.82 -5.66
CA ARG A 501 -35.44 78.64 -5.29
C ARG A 501 -33.95 78.88 -5.48
N ILE A 502 -33.17 78.68 -4.43
CA ILE A 502 -31.71 78.69 -4.44
C ILE A 502 -31.19 77.27 -4.19
N THR A 503 -30.71 76.61 -5.24
CA THR A 503 -30.04 75.31 -5.12
C THR A 503 -28.55 75.55 -4.89
N VAL A 504 -28.05 75.10 -3.74
CA VAL A 504 -26.66 75.25 -3.33
C VAL A 504 -25.99 73.89 -3.45
N GLN A 505 -25.05 73.77 -4.38
CA GLN A 505 -24.30 72.54 -4.60
C GLN A 505 -23.08 72.52 -3.68
N ALA A 506 -22.68 71.32 -3.25
CA ALA A 506 -21.36 71.15 -2.66
C ALA A 506 -20.29 71.53 -3.70
N PRO A 507 -19.08 71.95 -3.26
CA PRO A 507 -17.92 71.94 -4.13
C PRO A 507 -17.76 70.56 -4.79
N ALA A 508 -17.37 70.53 -6.06
CA ALA A 508 -17.10 69.26 -6.72
C ALA A 508 -15.83 68.66 -6.11
N ASN A 509 -15.99 67.54 -5.40
CA ASN A 509 -14.90 66.85 -4.72
C ASN A 509 -13.74 66.55 -5.69
N GLN A 510 -12.54 67.01 -5.35
CA GLN A 510 -11.33 66.84 -6.14
C GLN A 510 -10.61 65.58 -5.70
N ALA A 511 -10.35 64.67 -6.64
CA ALA A 511 -9.75 63.38 -6.30
C ALA A 511 -8.37 63.51 -5.63
N PRO A 512 -8.04 62.63 -4.67
CA PRO A 512 -6.71 62.58 -4.09
C PRO A 512 -5.67 62.12 -5.12
N ASN A 513 -4.42 62.46 -4.85
CA ASN A 513 -3.24 62.07 -5.63
C ASN A 513 -2.31 61.22 -4.74
N GLY A 514 -2.08 59.97 -5.11
CA GLY A 514 -1.08 59.08 -4.51
C GLY A 514 0.28 59.19 -5.21
N ILE A 515 1.37 58.97 -4.46
CA ILE A 515 2.75 58.94 -4.98
C ILE A 515 3.52 57.79 -4.35
N ILE A 516 4.19 56.98 -5.17
CA ILE A 516 5.12 55.94 -4.75
C ILE A 516 6.47 56.58 -4.38
N ASP A 517 6.65 56.91 -3.11
CA ASP A 517 7.90 57.49 -2.59
C ASP A 517 9.08 56.50 -2.66
N THR A 518 8.79 55.20 -2.48
CA THR A 518 9.77 54.12 -2.70
C THR A 518 9.07 52.93 -3.39
N PRO A 519 9.68 52.30 -4.42
CA PRO A 519 10.86 52.75 -5.15
C PRO A 519 10.52 53.85 -6.19
N THR A 520 11.28 54.94 -6.22
CA THR A 520 11.09 56.08 -7.15
C THR A 520 11.34 55.77 -8.63
N ALA A 521 11.63 54.52 -8.99
CA ALA A 521 11.92 54.08 -10.35
C ALA A 521 11.79 52.56 -10.47
N ASN A 522 11.53 52.10 -11.70
CA ASN A 522 11.42 50.68 -12.05
C ASN A 522 12.60 49.84 -11.52
N ARG A 523 12.32 48.63 -11.06
CA ARG A 523 13.29 47.72 -10.45
C ARG A 523 13.40 46.42 -11.25
N THR A 524 14.61 45.90 -11.33
CA THR A 524 14.85 44.49 -11.66
C THR A 524 15.40 43.80 -10.42
N ILE A 525 14.84 42.65 -10.07
CA ILE A 525 15.20 41.81 -8.91
C ILE A 525 15.11 40.33 -9.29
N THR A 526 15.59 39.44 -8.44
CA THR A 526 15.45 37.98 -8.58
C THR A 526 14.26 37.47 -7.76
N ALA A 527 13.61 36.39 -8.21
CA ALA A 527 12.52 35.77 -7.45
C ALA A 527 13.00 35.30 -6.06
N GLY A 528 12.34 35.80 -5.01
CA GLY A 528 12.74 35.66 -3.62
C GLY A 528 13.35 36.92 -3.00
N ASP A 529 13.67 37.94 -3.81
CA ASP A 529 14.05 39.26 -3.30
C ASP A 529 12.84 40.04 -2.75
N THR A 530 13.14 41.13 -2.05
CA THR A 530 12.16 42.10 -1.57
C THR A 530 12.39 43.48 -2.17
N VAL A 531 11.31 44.24 -2.31
CA VAL A 531 11.33 45.67 -2.64
C VAL A 531 10.58 46.40 -1.53
N SER A 532 11.16 47.49 -1.02
CA SER A 532 10.49 48.31 -0.02
C SER A 532 9.55 49.30 -0.69
N PHE A 533 8.30 49.31 -0.26
CA PHE A 533 7.27 50.23 -0.71
C PHE A 533 6.84 51.17 0.40
N THR A 534 6.82 52.47 0.07
CA THR A 534 6.32 53.56 0.91
C THR A 534 5.60 54.55 0.00
N ALA A 535 4.57 55.25 0.51
CA ALA A 535 3.81 56.18 -0.31
C ALA A 535 3.20 57.36 0.44
N SER A 536 3.08 58.47 -0.27
CA SER A 536 2.45 59.71 0.17
C SER A 536 1.08 59.88 -0.50
N ALA A 537 0.18 60.56 0.21
CA ALA A 537 -1.15 60.89 -0.26
C ALA A 537 -1.45 62.35 0.03
N SER A 538 -2.02 63.06 -0.95
CA SER A 538 -2.42 64.46 -0.82
C SER A 538 -3.74 64.69 -1.53
N ASP A 539 -4.57 65.56 -0.97
CA ASP A 539 -5.94 65.80 -1.43
C ASP A 539 -6.22 67.31 -1.46
N PRO A 540 -6.73 67.88 -2.58
CA PRO A 540 -6.91 69.33 -2.70
C PRO A 540 -7.96 69.92 -1.75
N ASP A 541 -8.94 69.12 -1.34
CA ASP A 541 -10.04 69.51 -0.45
C ASP A 541 -9.78 69.06 1.01
N ASN A 542 -8.69 68.32 1.25
CA ASN A 542 -8.22 67.75 2.51
C ASN A 542 -9.16 66.68 3.12
N HIS A 543 -9.81 65.87 2.27
CA HIS A 543 -10.77 64.82 2.67
C HIS A 543 -10.14 63.56 3.31
N THR A 544 -9.65 63.73 4.54
CA THR A 544 -8.95 62.71 5.36
C THR A 544 -9.87 62.05 6.40
N PRO A 545 -9.60 60.80 6.84
CA PRO A 545 -8.46 59.94 6.51
C PRO A 545 -8.61 59.28 5.14
N PHE A 546 -7.47 59.00 4.51
CA PHE A 546 -7.41 58.22 3.28
C PHE A 546 -7.57 56.72 3.55
N THR A 547 -8.04 56.02 2.52
CA THR A 547 -7.87 54.57 2.38
C THR A 547 -6.87 54.30 1.25
N TYR A 548 -6.09 53.22 1.41
CA TYR A 548 -4.95 52.91 0.55
C TYR A 548 -5.12 51.53 -0.07
N PHE A 549 -4.66 51.37 -1.31
CA PHE A 549 -4.62 50.07 -1.97
C PHE A 549 -3.37 49.93 -2.85
N TRP A 550 -2.51 49.00 -2.47
CA TRP A 550 -1.39 48.52 -3.29
C TRP A 550 -1.80 47.27 -4.05
N ASN A 551 -1.74 47.35 -5.37
CA ASN A 551 -1.89 46.20 -6.26
C ASN A 551 -0.53 45.79 -6.82
N PHE A 552 -0.06 44.59 -6.49
CA PHE A 552 1.24 44.06 -6.95
C PHE A 552 1.12 43.16 -8.19
N ASP A 553 0.00 43.26 -8.92
CA ASP A 553 -0.21 42.62 -10.24
C ASP A 553 0.00 41.08 -10.23
N GLY A 554 -0.30 40.44 -9.09
CA GLY A 554 -0.10 39.00 -8.87
C GLY A 554 1.33 38.57 -8.53
N GLY A 555 2.32 39.47 -8.56
CA GLY A 555 3.70 39.19 -8.17
C GLY A 555 3.91 39.06 -6.65
N ALA A 556 3.04 39.70 -5.87
CA ALA A 556 2.94 39.60 -4.42
C ALA A 556 1.48 39.78 -3.96
N ALA A 557 1.21 39.64 -2.66
CA ALA A 557 -0.13 39.85 -2.09
C ALA A 557 -0.44 41.34 -1.90
N ASN A 558 -1.60 41.78 -2.40
CA ASN A 558 -2.06 43.17 -2.30
C ASN A 558 -2.24 43.64 -0.85
N SER A 559 -2.05 44.94 -0.61
CA SER A 559 -2.04 45.54 0.73
C SER A 559 -2.90 46.79 0.83
N THR A 560 -3.45 47.05 2.02
CA THR A 560 -4.19 48.27 2.37
C THR A 560 -3.45 49.18 3.38
N ALA A 561 -2.21 48.83 3.73
CA ALA A 561 -1.33 49.73 4.47
C ALA A 561 -0.80 50.84 3.55
N GLN A 562 -0.58 52.05 4.09
CA GLN A 562 0.10 53.14 3.39
C GLN A 562 1.52 52.71 2.99
N ASP A 563 2.29 52.29 3.98
CA ASP A 563 3.66 51.78 3.84
C ASP A 563 3.67 50.27 4.16
N PRO A 564 3.46 49.38 3.16
CA PRO A 564 3.57 47.94 3.38
C PRO A 564 5.02 47.48 3.57
N GLY A 565 6.00 48.36 3.33
CA GLY A 565 7.41 48.09 3.60
C GLY A 565 7.98 47.03 2.65
N SER A 566 8.76 46.11 3.20
CA SER A 566 9.54 45.12 2.44
C SER A 566 8.67 43.97 1.88
N VAL A 567 8.11 44.16 0.69
CA VAL A 567 7.26 43.17 -0.01
C VAL A 567 8.11 42.19 -0.82
N ARG A 568 7.84 40.89 -0.70
CA ARG A 568 8.59 39.81 -1.37
C ARG A 568 7.90 39.34 -2.66
N PHE A 569 8.64 39.30 -3.77
CA PHE A 569 8.16 38.74 -5.03
C PHE A 569 8.75 37.35 -5.24
N ASN A 570 7.92 36.30 -5.24
CA ASN A 570 8.39 34.91 -5.37
C ASN A 570 8.20 34.34 -6.80
N THR A 571 7.50 35.04 -7.67
CA THR A 571 7.13 34.58 -9.02
C THR A 571 7.93 35.34 -10.08
N PRO A 572 8.67 34.69 -10.98
CA PRO A 572 9.29 35.35 -12.13
C PRO A 572 8.23 35.99 -13.05
N GLY A 573 8.48 37.20 -13.53
CA GLY A 573 7.51 37.96 -14.32
C GLY A 573 7.87 39.43 -14.47
N THR A 574 6.89 40.25 -14.81
CA THR A 574 6.97 41.72 -14.77
C THR A 574 5.62 42.23 -14.33
N PHE A 575 5.63 43.03 -13.27
CA PHE A 575 4.46 43.43 -12.50
C PHE A 575 4.39 44.95 -12.46
N ASP A 576 3.27 45.53 -12.90
CA ASP A 576 3.05 46.97 -12.84
C ASP A 576 2.37 47.32 -11.50
N VAL A 577 3.21 47.55 -10.49
CA VAL A 577 2.76 47.81 -9.12
C VAL A 577 2.12 49.18 -9.05
N THR A 578 0.86 49.22 -8.62
CA THR A 578 0.01 50.40 -8.59
C THR A 578 -0.36 50.78 -7.15
N PHE A 579 -0.30 52.07 -6.83
CA PHE A 579 -0.75 52.62 -5.54
C PHE A 579 -1.95 53.55 -5.74
N THR A 580 -3.12 53.09 -5.31
CA THR A 580 -4.36 53.88 -5.35
C THR A 580 -4.67 54.46 -3.97
N VAL A 581 -4.90 55.78 -3.93
CA VAL A 581 -5.49 56.47 -2.78
C VAL A 581 -6.98 56.68 -3.04
N THR A 582 -7.80 56.55 -2.00
CA THR A 582 -9.21 56.92 -2.02
C THR A 582 -9.54 57.75 -0.78
N ASP A 583 -10.24 58.87 -0.97
CA ASP A 583 -10.59 59.79 0.10
C ASP A 583 -11.69 59.27 1.05
N ASN A 584 -12.02 60.05 2.08
CA ASN A 584 -13.08 59.69 3.03
C ASN A 584 -14.52 59.75 2.46
N LEU A 585 -14.70 60.24 1.22
CA LEU A 585 -15.98 60.31 0.50
C LEU A 585 -16.11 59.18 -0.55
N GLY A 586 -15.06 58.40 -0.79
CA GLY A 586 -15.03 57.29 -1.74
C GLY A 586 -14.58 57.66 -3.15
N LEU A 587 -14.01 58.84 -3.37
CA LEU A 587 -13.39 59.22 -4.65
C LEU A 587 -11.93 58.74 -4.68
N ALA A 588 -11.64 57.88 -5.65
CA ALA A 588 -10.31 57.33 -5.88
C ALA A 588 -9.48 58.22 -6.80
N ASP A 589 -8.16 58.14 -6.63
CA ASP A 589 -7.17 58.67 -7.57
C ASP A 589 -7.46 58.14 -9.00
N PRO A 590 -7.72 59.01 -10.00
CA PRO A 590 -8.06 58.61 -11.36
C PRO A 590 -6.83 58.19 -12.20
N ALA A 591 -5.62 58.43 -11.70
CA ALA A 591 -4.37 58.04 -12.35
C ALA A 591 -3.33 57.50 -11.33
N PRO A 592 -3.62 56.36 -10.67
CA PRO A 592 -2.76 55.79 -9.62
C PRO A 592 -1.29 55.66 -10.04
N ASP A 593 -0.39 56.14 -9.19
CA ASP A 593 1.04 56.07 -9.46
C ASP A 593 1.51 54.61 -9.58
N THR A 594 2.46 54.37 -10.49
CA THR A 594 2.77 53.04 -11.03
C THR A 594 4.28 52.83 -11.19
N VAL A 595 4.82 51.76 -10.61
CA VAL A 595 6.23 51.36 -10.77
C VAL A 595 6.35 49.91 -11.22
N ARG A 596 7.19 49.66 -12.24
CA ARG A 596 7.39 48.33 -12.81
C ARG A 596 8.46 47.55 -12.05
N ILE A 597 8.10 46.35 -11.59
CA ILE A 597 9.01 45.39 -10.97
C ILE A 597 9.18 44.20 -11.91
N THR A 598 10.33 44.09 -12.56
CA THR A 598 10.72 42.90 -13.33
C THR A 598 11.43 41.91 -12.42
N VAL A 599 10.78 40.76 -12.21
CA VAL A 599 11.30 39.69 -11.36
C VAL A 599 11.88 38.62 -12.27
N GLN A 600 13.21 38.51 -12.29
CA GLN A 600 13.90 37.48 -13.04
C GLN A 600 13.83 36.16 -12.25
N ALA A 601 13.80 35.04 -12.96
CA ALA A 601 14.10 33.75 -12.32
C ALA A 601 15.52 33.80 -11.74
N PRO A 602 15.83 33.01 -10.69
CA PRO A 602 17.21 32.78 -10.29
C PRO A 602 18.03 32.33 -11.50
N ALA A 603 19.29 32.78 -11.57
CA ALA A 603 20.20 32.29 -12.59
C ALA A 603 20.52 30.83 -12.24
N ASN A 604 19.95 29.91 -13.01
CA ASN A 604 20.04 28.46 -12.77
C ASN A 604 21.48 28.04 -12.46
N GLN A 605 21.68 27.47 -11.27
CA GLN A 605 22.98 27.00 -10.80
C GLN A 605 23.19 25.57 -11.29
N ALA A 606 24.29 25.34 -12.01
CA ALA A 606 24.55 24.03 -12.59
C ALA A 606 24.64 22.92 -11.53
N PRO A 607 24.13 21.71 -11.83
CA PRO A 607 24.26 20.57 -10.94
C PRO A 607 25.72 20.12 -10.81
N ASN A 608 26.04 19.49 -9.70
CA ASN A 608 27.32 18.83 -9.43
C ASN A 608 27.09 17.31 -9.37
N GLY A 609 27.72 16.59 -10.30
CA GLY A 609 27.76 15.13 -10.34
C GLY A 609 28.98 14.55 -9.64
N THR A 610 28.80 13.41 -8.97
CA THR A 610 29.87 12.70 -8.26
C THR A 610 29.88 11.22 -8.63
N ILE A 611 31.07 10.68 -8.91
CA ILE A 611 31.29 9.25 -9.13
C ILE A 611 31.47 8.60 -7.75
N ASP A 612 30.43 7.90 -7.28
CA ASP A 612 30.44 7.22 -5.98
C ASP A 612 31.24 5.91 -6.05
N SER A 613 31.19 5.25 -7.21
CA SER A 613 32.03 4.10 -7.54
C SER A 613 32.51 4.17 -8.99
N PRO A 614 33.79 3.88 -9.27
CA PRO A 614 34.88 3.76 -8.31
C PRO A 614 35.31 5.15 -7.80
N ALA A 615 35.43 5.32 -6.48
CA ALA A 615 35.78 6.60 -5.85
C ALA A 615 37.23 7.10 -6.12
N SER A 616 38.03 6.34 -6.88
CA SER A 616 39.37 6.70 -7.33
C SER A 616 39.75 5.91 -8.57
N ASN A 617 40.84 6.28 -9.24
CA ASN A 617 41.36 5.56 -10.41
C ASN A 617 41.57 4.07 -10.12
N VAL A 618 41.22 3.21 -11.09
CA VAL A 618 41.33 1.75 -10.99
C VAL A 618 42.20 1.20 -12.11
N THR A 619 42.84 0.06 -11.83
CA THR A 619 43.50 -0.78 -12.83
C THR A 619 42.81 -2.15 -12.81
N ILE A 620 42.53 -2.67 -13.99
CA ILE A 620 41.92 -3.98 -14.25
C ILE A 620 42.64 -4.66 -15.42
N THR A 621 42.49 -5.97 -15.59
CA THR A 621 42.95 -6.66 -16.81
C THR A 621 41.89 -6.61 -17.91
N GLU A 622 42.30 -6.85 -19.15
CA GLU A 622 41.39 -6.94 -20.29
C GLU A 622 40.23 -7.91 -20.05
N GLY A 623 39.01 -7.48 -20.40
CA GLY A 623 37.80 -8.27 -20.26
C GLY A 623 37.20 -8.28 -18.85
N GLU A 624 37.79 -7.64 -17.85
CA GLU A 624 37.17 -7.40 -16.54
C GLU A 624 36.11 -6.27 -16.60
N SER A 625 35.43 -6.03 -15.47
CA SER A 625 34.38 -5.00 -15.36
C SER A 625 34.56 -4.15 -14.11
N VAL A 626 34.29 -2.85 -14.24
CA VAL A 626 34.29 -1.88 -13.13
C VAL A 626 32.85 -1.53 -12.78
N PHE A 627 32.51 -1.51 -11.49
CA PHE A 627 31.17 -1.09 -11.02
C PHE A 627 31.07 0.43 -10.97
N PHE A 628 30.18 1.01 -11.78
CA PHE A 628 29.88 2.44 -11.79
C PHE A 628 28.56 2.76 -11.11
N ALA A 629 28.62 3.72 -10.19
CA ALA A 629 27.49 4.35 -9.53
C ALA A 629 27.75 5.84 -9.37
N GLY A 630 26.70 6.66 -9.41
CA GLY A 630 26.82 8.12 -9.45
C GLY A 630 25.71 8.86 -8.72
N SER A 631 26.10 9.89 -7.99
CA SER A 631 25.19 10.78 -7.27
C SER A 631 25.13 12.15 -7.92
N ALA A 632 23.99 12.82 -7.79
CA ALA A 632 23.74 14.15 -8.33
C ALA A 632 23.17 15.06 -7.24
N SER A 633 23.61 16.31 -7.27
CA SER A 633 23.18 17.37 -6.36
C SER A 633 23.08 18.68 -7.12
N ASP A 634 22.15 19.55 -6.71
CA ASP A 634 21.81 20.76 -7.45
C ASP A 634 21.45 21.86 -6.42
N PRO A 635 22.10 23.04 -6.47
CA PRO A 635 21.87 24.10 -5.48
C PRO A 635 20.44 24.67 -5.49
N ASP A 636 19.76 24.61 -6.64
CA ASP A 636 18.39 25.08 -6.85
C ASP A 636 17.35 23.93 -6.77
N ASN A 637 17.83 22.69 -6.62
CA ASN A 637 17.09 21.42 -6.56
C ASN A 637 16.31 21.08 -7.86
N ASN A 638 16.86 21.44 -9.03
CA ASN A 638 16.24 21.27 -10.36
C ASN A 638 16.23 19.81 -10.86
N THR A 639 15.42 19.00 -10.20
CA THR A 639 15.15 17.59 -10.50
C THR A 639 14.01 17.41 -11.52
N PRO A 640 13.87 16.24 -12.19
CA PRO A 640 14.78 15.09 -12.20
C PRO A 640 16.03 15.35 -13.07
N PHE A 641 17.15 14.76 -12.67
CA PHE A 641 18.38 14.81 -13.45
C PHE A 641 18.36 13.88 -14.66
N SER A 642 19.14 14.27 -15.67
CA SER A 642 19.59 13.38 -16.74
C SER A 642 21.08 13.12 -16.59
N TYR A 643 21.50 11.92 -17.01
CA TYR A 643 22.83 11.37 -16.74
C TYR A 643 23.50 10.97 -18.05
N VAL A 644 24.81 11.24 -18.18
CA VAL A 644 25.63 10.75 -19.28
C VAL A 644 26.98 10.25 -18.76
N TRP A 645 27.20 8.96 -18.89
CA TRP A 645 28.50 8.31 -18.69
C TRP A 645 29.21 8.13 -20.03
N HIS A 646 30.38 8.73 -20.19
CA HIS A 646 31.28 8.48 -21.31
C HIS A 646 32.49 7.66 -20.86
N PHE A 647 32.62 6.41 -21.32
CA PHE A 647 33.71 5.50 -20.89
C PHE A 647 34.98 5.62 -21.72
N GLY A 648 35.29 6.81 -22.24
CA GLY A 648 36.52 7.10 -23.01
C GLY A 648 36.72 6.30 -24.29
N GLY A 649 35.71 5.55 -24.76
CA GLY A 649 35.80 4.63 -25.90
C GLY A 649 36.14 3.17 -25.54
N GLY A 650 36.40 2.85 -24.27
CA GLY A 650 36.68 1.47 -23.82
C GLY A 650 35.43 0.62 -23.54
N ALA A 651 34.27 1.27 -23.45
CA ALA A 651 32.95 0.65 -23.33
C ALA A 651 31.85 1.56 -23.91
N SER A 652 30.66 1.01 -24.15
CA SER A 652 29.49 1.77 -24.61
C SER A 652 28.98 2.75 -23.55
N ASN A 653 28.80 4.01 -23.94
CA ASN A 653 28.24 5.07 -23.09
C ASN A 653 26.87 4.69 -22.49
N SER A 654 26.57 5.18 -21.29
CA SER A 654 25.31 4.91 -20.58
C SER A 654 24.58 6.20 -20.20
N SER A 655 23.25 6.15 -20.12
CA SER A 655 22.40 7.22 -19.59
C SER A 655 21.66 6.83 -18.30
N ALA A 656 22.05 5.71 -17.68
CA ALA A 656 21.60 5.36 -16.34
C ALA A 656 22.37 6.17 -15.30
N GLN A 657 21.75 6.42 -14.14
CA GLN A 657 22.44 6.99 -12.98
C GLN A 657 23.59 6.06 -12.55
N ASP A 658 23.24 4.79 -12.33
CA ASP A 658 24.15 3.70 -11.97
C ASP A 658 24.21 2.68 -13.13
N PRO A 659 25.25 2.72 -13.98
CA PRO A 659 25.45 1.72 -15.05
C PRO A 659 25.74 0.31 -14.52
N GLY A 660 26.17 0.18 -13.27
CA GLY A 660 26.58 -1.09 -12.69
C GLY A 660 27.92 -1.57 -13.26
N ASN A 661 28.07 -2.88 -13.44
CA ASN A 661 29.30 -3.47 -13.97
C ASN A 661 29.47 -3.19 -15.46
N VAL A 662 30.44 -2.34 -15.81
CA VAL A 662 30.79 -1.99 -17.19
C VAL A 662 32.09 -2.69 -17.57
N ARG A 663 32.02 -3.55 -18.60
CA ARG A 663 33.14 -4.36 -19.11
C ARG A 663 34.03 -3.55 -20.06
N PHE A 664 35.34 -3.64 -19.89
CA PHE A 664 36.31 -3.07 -20.83
C PHE A 664 37.05 -4.20 -21.55
N SER A 665 36.84 -4.33 -22.86
CA SER A 665 37.33 -5.46 -23.67
C SER A 665 38.42 -5.03 -24.66
N THR A 666 39.29 -4.11 -24.24
CA THR A 666 40.45 -3.63 -25.01
C THR A 666 41.45 -3.01 -24.04
N PRO A 667 42.78 -3.23 -24.19
CA PRO A 667 43.79 -2.61 -23.35
C PRO A 667 43.92 -1.11 -23.63
N GLY A 668 44.25 -0.33 -22.60
CA GLY A 668 44.42 1.11 -22.74
C GLY A 668 44.14 1.88 -21.45
N THR A 669 44.01 3.19 -21.56
CA THR A 669 43.78 4.07 -20.40
C THR A 669 42.63 5.01 -20.66
N TYR A 670 41.44 4.59 -20.24
CA TYR A 670 40.19 5.29 -20.48
C TYR A 670 39.93 6.33 -19.39
N THR A 671 39.60 7.55 -19.81
CA THR A 671 39.06 8.57 -18.89
C THR A 671 37.55 8.46 -18.93
N VAL A 672 36.97 7.93 -17.87
CA VAL A 672 35.52 7.85 -17.68
C VAL A 672 35.05 9.18 -17.13
N THR A 673 33.99 9.75 -17.71
CA THR A 673 33.38 11.00 -17.22
C THR A 673 31.90 10.78 -16.96
N PHE A 674 31.40 11.36 -15.87
CA PHE A 674 30.00 11.34 -15.46
C PHE A 674 29.47 12.79 -15.49
N THR A 675 28.65 13.09 -16.49
CA THR A 675 28.00 14.40 -16.64
C THR A 675 26.57 14.30 -16.13
N VAL A 676 26.21 15.20 -15.22
CA VAL A 676 24.83 15.43 -14.79
C VAL A 676 24.28 16.64 -15.54
N THR A 677 23.00 16.63 -15.87
CA THR A 677 22.28 17.77 -16.45
C THR A 677 20.90 17.88 -15.81
N ASP A 678 20.54 19.07 -15.35
CA ASP A 678 19.30 19.34 -14.62
C ASP A 678 18.05 19.31 -15.50
N SER A 679 16.87 19.45 -14.88
CA SER A 679 15.59 19.46 -15.59
C SER A 679 15.33 20.72 -16.44
N LEU A 680 16.21 21.74 -16.36
CA LEU A 680 16.20 22.95 -17.18
C LEU A 680 17.22 22.88 -18.34
N GLY A 681 18.06 21.84 -18.40
CA GLY A 681 19.02 21.58 -19.45
C GLY A 681 20.41 22.18 -19.24
N LEU A 682 20.75 22.63 -18.03
CA LEU A 682 22.12 23.06 -17.70
C LEU A 682 22.94 21.87 -17.19
N ALA A 683 24.11 21.67 -17.79
CA ALA A 683 25.02 20.59 -17.48
C ALA A 683 26.06 21.02 -16.43
N ASP A 684 26.54 20.05 -15.65
CA ASP A 684 27.73 20.20 -14.81
C ASP A 684 28.91 20.73 -15.66
N PRO A 685 29.48 21.91 -15.35
CA PRO A 685 30.58 22.50 -16.10
C PRO A 685 31.93 21.82 -15.80
N THR A 686 31.97 20.94 -14.80
CA THR A 686 33.14 20.22 -14.29
C THR A 686 32.84 18.74 -14.04
N PRO A 687 32.36 17.97 -15.06
CA PRO A 687 31.91 16.59 -14.87
C PRO A 687 32.94 15.72 -14.13
N ALA A 688 32.50 15.01 -13.09
CA ALA A 688 33.35 14.10 -12.35
C ALA A 688 34.00 13.08 -13.28
N SER A 689 35.29 12.79 -13.04
CA SER A 689 36.06 11.90 -13.91
C SER A 689 36.97 10.97 -13.13
N VAL A 690 37.14 9.76 -13.67
CA VAL A 690 37.99 8.72 -13.10
C VAL A 690 38.69 7.96 -14.22
N ARG A 691 39.94 7.54 -13.98
CA ARG A 691 40.72 6.79 -14.95
C ARG A 691 40.59 5.29 -14.69
N VAL A 692 40.19 4.55 -15.73
CA VAL A 692 40.29 3.09 -15.79
C VAL A 692 41.51 2.76 -16.65
N THR A 693 42.49 2.09 -16.06
CA THR A 693 43.61 1.49 -16.78
C THR A 693 43.27 0.03 -17.02
N VAL A 694 43.27 -0.39 -18.29
CA VAL A 694 43.07 -1.78 -18.70
C VAL A 694 44.41 -2.28 -19.19
N GLU A 695 45.02 -3.16 -18.42
CA GLU A 695 46.28 -3.81 -18.79
C GLU A 695 45.99 -5.00 -19.70
N GLU A 696 46.89 -5.28 -20.64
CA GLU A 696 46.83 -6.50 -21.47
C GLU A 696 46.75 -7.73 -20.57
N ALA A 697 45.85 -8.66 -20.90
CA ALA A 697 45.86 -9.97 -20.24
C ALA A 697 47.21 -10.65 -20.51
N ALA A 698 47.81 -11.24 -19.48
CA ALA A 698 49.06 -11.98 -19.65
C ALA A 698 48.77 -13.28 -20.40
N ASN A 699 49.18 -13.36 -21.68
CA ASN A 699 48.97 -14.49 -22.57
C ASN A 699 49.19 -15.84 -21.86
N GLN A 700 48.16 -16.69 -21.92
CA GLN A 700 48.12 -18.01 -21.29
C GLN A 700 48.52 -19.08 -22.30
N ALA A 701 49.63 -19.78 -22.03
CA ALA A 701 50.17 -20.79 -22.93
C ALA A 701 49.13 -21.85 -23.38
N PRO A 702 49.14 -22.26 -24.66
CA PRO A 702 48.24 -23.29 -25.16
C PRO A 702 48.55 -24.65 -24.55
N ASN A 703 47.53 -25.51 -24.48
CA ASN A 703 47.63 -26.89 -23.99
C ASN A 703 47.41 -27.87 -25.15
N GLY A 704 48.37 -28.78 -25.37
CA GLY A 704 48.30 -29.81 -26.41
C GLY A 704 48.07 -31.23 -25.87
N THR A 705 47.24 -32.02 -26.54
CA THR A 705 47.03 -33.45 -26.22
C THR A 705 47.47 -34.36 -27.37
N ILE A 706 48.04 -35.51 -27.00
CA ILE A 706 48.28 -36.62 -27.92
C ILE A 706 46.99 -37.46 -27.95
N ASP A 707 46.23 -37.34 -29.03
CA ASP A 707 44.94 -37.99 -29.19
C ASP A 707 45.11 -39.45 -29.68
N THR A 708 46.14 -39.69 -30.50
CA THR A 708 46.63 -41.03 -30.85
C THR A 708 48.15 -41.06 -30.75
N PRO A 709 48.77 -42.11 -30.16
CA PRO A 709 48.14 -43.13 -29.32
C PRO A 709 47.76 -42.55 -27.95
N THR A 710 46.63 -42.97 -27.39
CA THR A 710 46.09 -42.49 -26.09
C THR A 710 46.91 -42.94 -24.85
N GLY A 711 48.05 -43.59 -25.06
CA GLY A 711 48.90 -44.14 -24.01
C GLY A 711 50.12 -44.85 -24.60
N ASN A 712 51.02 -45.30 -23.72
CA ASN A 712 52.28 -45.94 -24.12
C ASN A 712 52.03 -47.20 -24.98
N VAL A 713 52.84 -47.39 -26.02
CA VAL A 713 52.72 -48.50 -26.97
C VAL A 713 54.03 -49.27 -27.08
N THR A 714 53.92 -50.59 -27.23
CA THR A 714 55.02 -51.47 -27.62
C THR A 714 54.75 -51.99 -29.03
N ILE A 715 55.77 -52.00 -29.87
CA ILE A 715 55.76 -52.48 -31.27
C ILE A 715 57.06 -53.23 -31.59
N THR A 716 57.11 -54.02 -32.65
CA THR A 716 58.38 -54.59 -33.15
C THR A 716 59.09 -53.64 -34.14
N GLU A 717 60.37 -53.88 -34.37
CA GLU A 717 61.19 -53.12 -35.33
C GLU A 717 60.52 -52.99 -36.71
N GLY A 718 60.45 -51.76 -37.22
CA GLY A 718 59.85 -51.47 -38.53
C GLY A 718 58.32 -51.38 -38.53
N GLN A 719 57.65 -51.48 -37.39
CA GLN A 719 56.22 -51.14 -37.30
C GLN A 719 55.99 -49.63 -37.24
N THR A 720 54.72 -49.23 -37.37
CA THR A 720 54.27 -47.82 -37.39
C THR A 720 53.29 -47.53 -36.27
N VAL A 721 53.47 -46.41 -35.58
CA VAL A 721 52.49 -45.84 -34.64
C VAL A 721 51.83 -44.63 -35.32
N SER A 722 50.51 -44.52 -35.24
CA SER A 722 49.80 -43.34 -35.77
C SER A 722 49.76 -42.22 -34.73
N PHE A 723 50.11 -41.00 -35.14
CA PHE A 723 50.05 -39.82 -34.30
C PHE A 723 49.02 -38.81 -34.81
N SER A 724 48.21 -38.31 -33.87
CA SER A 724 47.27 -37.21 -34.05
C SER A 724 47.20 -36.41 -32.75
N GLY A 725 46.91 -35.12 -32.83
CA GLY A 725 46.89 -34.26 -31.64
C GLY A 725 45.96 -33.07 -31.76
N SER A 726 45.24 -32.79 -30.68
CA SER A 726 44.38 -31.61 -30.56
C SER A 726 45.00 -30.61 -29.60
N ALA A 727 44.60 -29.35 -29.72
CA ALA A 727 45.14 -28.27 -28.93
C ALA A 727 44.09 -27.18 -28.74
N SER A 728 44.15 -26.51 -27.59
CA SER A 728 43.31 -25.35 -27.29
C SER A 728 44.16 -24.27 -26.65
N ASP A 729 43.97 -23.06 -27.14
CA ASP A 729 44.49 -21.84 -26.54
C ASP A 729 43.43 -21.25 -25.59
N PRO A 730 43.76 -20.86 -24.35
CA PRO A 730 42.81 -20.26 -23.42
C PRO A 730 42.31 -18.87 -23.86
N ASP A 731 43.17 -18.07 -24.49
CA ASP A 731 42.87 -16.69 -24.90
C ASP A 731 42.38 -16.63 -26.37
N GLY A 732 42.76 -17.64 -27.17
CA GLY A 732 42.31 -17.87 -28.54
C GLY A 732 43.35 -17.54 -29.62
N ASP A 733 44.63 -17.40 -29.25
CA ASP A 733 45.69 -16.81 -30.06
C ASP A 733 46.16 -17.71 -31.23
N THR A 734 45.32 -17.74 -32.26
CA THR A 734 45.45 -18.56 -33.46
C THR A 734 46.09 -17.80 -34.63
N PRO A 735 46.83 -18.47 -35.54
CA PRO A 735 46.98 -19.92 -35.68
C PRO A 735 47.99 -20.53 -34.70
N LEU A 736 47.60 -21.65 -34.08
CA LEU A 736 48.51 -22.49 -33.32
C LEU A 736 49.55 -23.15 -34.24
N THR A 737 50.75 -23.34 -33.71
CA THR A 737 51.85 -24.05 -34.35
C THR A 737 52.20 -25.31 -33.56
N TYR A 738 52.65 -26.35 -34.27
CA TYR A 738 52.77 -27.71 -33.75
C TYR A 738 54.20 -28.24 -33.91
N ALA A 739 54.71 -28.93 -32.90
CA ALA A 739 56.01 -29.59 -32.95
C ALA A 739 55.96 -30.98 -32.31
N TRP A 740 56.07 -32.02 -33.13
CA TRP A 740 56.23 -33.41 -32.73
C TRP A 740 57.72 -33.79 -32.71
N ASN A 741 58.22 -34.21 -31.56
CA ASN A 741 59.57 -34.75 -31.41
C ASN A 741 59.50 -36.24 -31.04
N PHE A 742 59.97 -37.12 -31.93
CA PHE A 742 59.87 -38.58 -31.77
C PHE A 742 61.07 -39.22 -31.04
N GLY A 743 61.77 -38.45 -30.21
CA GLY A 743 62.86 -38.95 -29.36
C GLY A 743 64.07 -39.53 -30.12
N GLY A 744 64.21 -39.23 -31.41
CA GLY A 744 65.23 -39.79 -32.30
C GLY A 744 64.87 -41.13 -32.97
N GLY A 745 63.71 -41.73 -32.66
CA GLY A 745 63.25 -42.98 -33.28
C GLY A 745 62.66 -42.81 -34.68
N ALA A 746 62.25 -41.60 -35.02
CA ALA A 746 61.76 -41.18 -36.33
C ALA A 746 62.08 -39.68 -36.58
N SER A 747 61.78 -39.17 -37.77
CA SER A 747 61.95 -37.75 -38.11
C SER A 747 60.81 -36.90 -37.53
N ASN A 748 61.17 -35.80 -36.87
CA ASN A 748 60.24 -34.85 -36.25
C ASN A 748 59.29 -34.20 -37.28
N SER A 749 58.10 -33.79 -36.82
CA SER A 749 57.03 -33.24 -37.68
C SER A 749 56.49 -31.93 -37.12
N SER A 750 56.03 -31.04 -38.01
CA SER A 750 55.29 -29.82 -37.67
C SER A 750 53.84 -29.82 -38.16
N ALA A 751 53.33 -30.99 -38.59
CA ALA A 751 51.91 -31.18 -38.84
C ALA A 751 51.19 -31.43 -37.51
N GLN A 752 49.95 -30.96 -37.38
CA GLN A 752 49.07 -31.29 -36.25
C GLN A 752 48.91 -32.81 -36.11
N ASP A 753 48.59 -33.47 -37.22
CA ASP A 753 48.45 -34.92 -37.34
C ASP A 753 49.53 -35.51 -38.26
N PRO A 754 50.64 -36.06 -37.71
CA PRO A 754 51.69 -36.71 -38.51
C PRO A 754 51.24 -38.01 -39.17
N GLY A 755 50.17 -38.65 -38.68
CA GLY A 755 49.73 -39.96 -39.15
C GLY A 755 50.71 -41.08 -38.79
N ALA A 756 50.82 -42.10 -39.65
CA ALA A 756 51.62 -43.30 -39.38
C ALA A 756 53.14 -43.04 -39.46
N VAL A 757 53.80 -43.03 -38.31
CA VAL A 757 55.26 -42.81 -38.15
C VAL A 757 55.96 -44.15 -37.88
N ARG A 758 56.97 -44.48 -38.69
CA ARG A 758 57.71 -45.76 -38.64
C ARG A 758 58.95 -45.65 -37.75
N PHE A 759 59.09 -46.58 -36.80
CA PHE A 759 60.29 -46.70 -35.97
C PHE A 759 61.12 -47.89 -36.46
N ASN A 760 62.38 -47.66 -36.84
CA ASN A 760 63.20 -48.63 -37.57
C ASN A 760 64.39 -49.18 -36.77
N ASN A 761 64.46 -48.92 -35.47
CA ASN A 761 65.52 -49.47 -34.60
C ASN A 761 64.91 -49.80 -33.22
N PRO A 762 65.28 -50.93 -32.58
CA PRO A 762 64.85 -51.25 -31.22
C PRO A 762 65.30 -50.19 -30.21
N GLY A 763 64.51 -49.97 -29.17
CA GLY A 763 64.76 -48.95 -28.16
C GLY A 763 63.48 -48.31 -27.61
N THR A 764 63.63 -47.40 -26.65
CA THR A 764 62.50 -46.72 -25.99
C THR A 764 62.55 -45.23 -26.29
N TYR A 765 61.57 -44.74 -27.05
CA TYR A 765 61.49 -43.36 -27.50
C TYR A 765 60.37 -42.63 -26.75
N THR A 766 60.71 -41.52 -26.07
CA THR A 766 59.70 -40.58 -25.59
C THR A 766 59.32 -39.66 -26.74
N VAL A 767 58.08 -39.78 -27.20
CA VAL A 767 57.46 -38.85 -28.16
C VAL A 767 56.86 -37.71 -27.37
N THR A 768 57.02 -36.48 -27.86
CA THR A 768 56.44 -35.26 -27.25
C THR A 768 55.73 -34.44 -28.32
N PHE A 769 54.60 -33.84 -27.95
CA PHE A 769 53.79 -32.94 -28.77
C PHE A 769 53.74 -31.58 -28.07
N THR A 770 54.46 -30.60 -28.62
CA THR A 770 54.48 -29.21 -28.13
C THR A 770 53.62 -28.35 -29.04
N VAL A 771 52.80 -27.49 -28.43
CA VAL A 771 52.01 -26.46 -29.11
C VAL A 771 52.61 -25.09 -28.79
N THR A 772 52.49 -24.13 -29.70
CA THR A 772 52.90 -22.74 -29.48
C THR A 772 51.92 -21.81 -30.18
N ASP A 773 51.48 -20.77 -29.49
CA ASP A 773 50.47 -19.83 -29.96
C ASP A 773 51.02 -18.82 -30.99
N SER A 774 50.14 -17.91 -31.44
CA SER A 774 50.50 -16.88 -32.42
C SER A 774 51.39 -15.75 -31.87
N GLN A 775 51.49 -15.60 -30.55
CA GLN A 775 52.41 -14.64 -29.88
C GLN A 775 53.81 -15.25 -29.65
N GLY A 776 53.91 -16.58 -29.70
CA GLY A 776 55.14 -17.35 -29.52
C GLY A 776 55.35 -17.94 -28.12
N LEU A 777 54.31 -18.05 -27.28
CA LEU A 777 54.40 -18.77 -26.01
C LEU A 777 54.02 -20.25 -26.22
N SER A 778 54.83 -21.14 -25.64
CA SER A 778 54.73 -22.59 -25.81
C SER A 778 54.08 -23.26 -24.61
N ASP A 779 53.40 -24.38 -24.86
CA ASP A 779 52.95 -25.32 -23.83
C ASP A 779 54.11 -25.65 -22.86
N PRO A 780 54.02 -25.28 -21.57
CA PRO A 780 55.09 -25.51 -20.59
C PRO A 780 55.15 -26.95 -20.10
N THR A 781 54.15 -27.77 -20.45
CA THR A 781 53.98 -29.18 -20.05
C THR A 781 53.61 -30.08 -21.24
N PRO A 782 54.41 -30.11 -22.34
CA PRO A 782 54.02 -30.79 -23.58
C PRO A 782 53.60 -32.24 -23.36
N ALA A 783 52.44 -32.62 -23.90
CA ALA A 783 51.96 -34.00 -23.82
C ALA A 783 52.99 -34.97 -24.39
N SER A 784 53.14 -36.13 -23.73
CA SER A 784 54.18 -37.09 -24.05
C SER A 784 53.70 -38.54 -23.91
N VAL A 785 54.27 -39.40 -24.75
CA VAL A 785 53.94 -40.83 -24.79
C VAL A 785 55.18 -41.65 -25.13
N ARG A 786 55.30 -42.85 -24.56
CA ARG A 786 56.42 -43.75 -24.80
C ARG A 786 56.09 -44.76 -25.90
N VAL A 787 56.96 -44.83 -26.92
CA VAL A 787 57.01 -45.92 -27.88
C VAL A 787 58.18 -46.83 -27.52
N THR A 788 57.90 -48.06 -27.13
CA THR A 788 58.91 -49.12 -27.01
C THR A 788 58.95 -49.90 -28.31
N VAL A 789 60.14 -50.11 -28.85
CA VAL A 789 60.41 -50.89 -30.05
C VAL A 789 61.26 -52.09 -29.66
N GLU A 790 60.71 -53.29 -29.83
CA GLU A 790 61.35 -54.56 -29.53
C GLU A 790 61.98 -55.16 -30.80
N ALA A 791 63.06 -55.92 -30.63
CA ALA A 791 63.68 -56.66 -31.73
C ALA A 791 62.83 -57.89 -32.09
N GLU A 792 62.97 -58.40 -33.32
CA GLU A 792 62.40 -59.71 -33.67
C GLU A 792 63.27 -60.83 -33.08
N ASN A 793 62.67 -61.75 -32.32
CA ASN A 793 63.35 -62.91 -31.76
C ASN A 793 63.82 -63.88 -32.87
N ARG A 794 64.99 -64.51 -32.70
CA ARG A 794 65.69 -65.32 -33.71
C ARG A 794 65.98 -66.72 -33.18
N ALA A 795 65.98 -67.71 -34.07
CA ALA A 795 66.08 -69.11 -33.66
C ALA A 795 67.44 -69.47 -33.02
N PRO A 796 67.44 -70.40 -32.04
CA PRO A 796 68.65 -70.89 -31.40
C PRO A 796 69.44 -71.82 -32.34
N ASN A 797 70.71 -72.06 -32.00
CA ASN A 797 71.60 -72.97 -32.72
C ASN A 797 72.12 -74.06 -31.77
N GLY A 798 71.79 -75.32 -32.05
CA GLY A 798 72.16 -76.49 -31.25
C GLY A 798 73.44 -77.18 -31.74
N ARG A 799 74.19 -77.77 -30.81
CA ARG A 799 75.47 -78.44 -31.12
C ARG A 799 75.69 -79.73 -30.34
N ILE A 800 76.17 -80.74 -31.04
CA ILE A 800 76.77 -81.94 -30.44
C ILE A 800 78.26 -81.66 -30.19
N ASP A 801 78.68 -81.71 -28.93
CA ASP A 801 80.07 -81.46 -28.50
C ASP A 801 80.86 -82.76 -28.29
N SER A 802 80.18 -83.84 -27.95
CA SER A 802 80.71 -85.21 -27.92
C SER A 802 79.63 -86.19 -28.37
N PRO A 803 79.97 -87.26 -29.12
CA PRO A 803 81.30 -87.61 -29.64
C PRO A 803 81.69 -86.81 -30.89
N ALA A 804 82.98 -86.86 -31.23
CA ALA A 804 83.46 -86.44 -32.55
C ALA A 804 82.84 -87.32 -33.66
N SER A 805 82.55 -86.72 -34.82
CA SER A 805 81.85 -87.37 -35.93
C SER A 805 82.60 -88.58 -36.50
N GLY A 806 81.88 -89.68 -36.75
CA GLY A 806 82.43 -90.89 -37.37
C GLY A 806 83.14 -91.82 -36.38
N ALA A 807 82.74 -91.84 -35.11
CA ALA A 807 83.35 -92.71 -34.10
C ALA A 807 83.12 -94.20 -34.42
N VAL A 808 84.19 -94.99 -34.44
CA VAL A 808 84.15 -96.45 -34.68
C VAL A 808 84.43 -97.19 -33.38
N ILE A 809 83.59 -98.16 -33.04
CA ILE A 809 83.71 -99.02 -31.84
C ILE A 809 83.58 -100.51 -32.21
N GLN A 810 83.69 -101.39 -31.22
CA GLN A 810 83.36 -102.82 -31.34
C GLN A 810 81.98 -103.10 -30.73
N VAL A 811 81.35 -104.21 -31.11
CA VAL A 811 80.04 -104.63 -30.60
C VAL A 811 80.04 -104.67 -29.07
N GLY A 812 79.05 -104.02 -28.46
CA GLY A 812 78.88 -103.91 -27.00
C GLY A 812 79.57 -102.71 -26.35
N GLY A 813 80.26 -101.86 -27.14
CA GLY A 813 80.92 -100.64 -26.69
C GLY A 813 79.97 -99.51 -26.28
N THR A 814 80.52 -98.45 -25.66
CA THR A 814 79.78 -97.27 -25.21
C THR A 814 80.38 -95.97 -25.73
N VAL A 815 79.53 -94.95 -25.91
CA VAL A 815 79.92 -93.61 -26.37
C VAL A 815 79.22 -92.56 -25.51
N THR A 816 79.89 -91.46 -25.18
CA THR A 816 79.36 -90.41 -24.30
C THR A 816 78.84 -89.23 -25.10
N PHE A 817 77.56 -88.89 -24.91
CA PHE A 817 76.89 -87.79 -25.61
C PHE A 817 76.77 -86.55 -24.72
N ALA A 818 77.17 -85.42 -25.28
CA ALA A 818 77.13 -84.09 -24.66
C ALA A 818 76.86 -83.02 -25.72
N GLY A 819 76.18 -81.95 -25.35
CA GLY A 819 75.80 -80.90 -26.28
C GLY A 819 75.55 -79.54 -25.63
N SER A 820 75.44 -78.53 -26.48
CA SER A 820 75.26 -77.13 -26.11
C SER A 820 74.29 -76.45 -27.06
N ALA A 821 73.89 -75.24 -26.69
CA ALA A 821 73.10 -74.35 -27.52
C ALA A 821 73.56 -72.91 -27.30
N SER A 822 73.34 -72.07 -28.30
CA SER A 822 73.60 -70.63 -28.23
C SER A 822 72.55 -69.88 -29.03
N ASP A 823 72.10 -68.75 -28.52
CA ASP A 823 71.05 -67.96 -29.11
C ASP A 823 71.54 -66.58 -29.61
N PRO A 824 71.08 -66.08 -30.79
CA PRO A 824 71.47 -64.77 -31.30
C PRO A 824 70.97 -63.57 -30.48
N ASP A 825 69.88 -63.71 -29.72
CA ASP A 825 69.28 -62.69 -28.84
C ASP A 825 69.76 -62.81 -27.39
N GLY A 826 70.57 -63.84 -27.10
CA GLY A 826 71.21 -64.06 -25.80
C GLY A 826 70.38 -64.88 -24.82
N ASP A 827 69.33 -65.55 -25.32
CA ASP A 827 68.51 -66.44 -24.52
C ASP A 827 69.34 -67.60 -23.91
N THR A 828 69.02 -68.00 -22.68
CA THR A 828 69.83 -68.98 -21.92
C THR A 828 69.06 -70.22 -21.45
N ASN A 829 67.77 -70.32 -21.79
CA ASN A 829 66.86 -71.34 -21.25
C ASN A 829 66.37 -72.28 -22.34
N PHE A 830 67.21 -73.25 -22.71
CA PHE A 830 66.98 -74.13 -23.84
C PHE A 830 66.27 -75.45 -23.50
N ARG A 831 65.34 -75.87 -24.36
CA ARG A 831 64.79 -77.23 -24.37
C ARG A 831 65.58 -78.08 -25.36
N TYR A 832 66.05 -79.26 -24.93
CA TYR A 832 66.82 -80.20 -25.77
C TYR A 832 66.01 -81.45 -26.12
N LEU A 833 66.31 -82.08 -27.25
CA LEU A 833 65.85 -83.44 -27.60
C LEU A 833 66.91 -84.19 -28.43
N TRP A 834 67.41 -85.30 -27.88
CA TRP A 834 68.30 -86.25 -28.54
C TRP A 834 67.51 -87.46 -29.06
N ASN A 835 67.79 -87.88 -30.28
CA ASN A 835 67.35 -89.16 -30.84
C ASN A 835 68.57 -90.04 -31.18
N PHE A 836 68.53 -91.31 -30.77
CA PHE A 836 69.66 -92.25 -30.86
C PHE A 836 69.51 -93.35 -31.94
N ASP A 837 68.68 -93.13 -32.97
CA ASP A 837 68.53 -94.04 -34.11
C ASP A 837 68.24 -95.50 -33.70
N GLY A 838 67.41 -95.66 -32.66
CA GLY A 838 67.01 -96.95 -32.10
C GLY A 838 68.05 -97.67 -31.23
N ALA A 839 69.28 -97.16 -31.09
CA ALA A 839 70.29 -97.75 -30.19
C ALA A 839 69.94 -97.60 -28.70
N ALA A 840 69.24 -96.52 -28.35
CA ALA A 840 68.71 -96.23 -27.02
C ALA A 840 67.42 -95.40 -27.12
N ALA A 841 66.76 -95.17 -25.98
CA ALA A 841 65.62 -94.26 -25.90
C ALA A 841 66.06 -92.79 -25.98
N ASP A 842 65.26 -91.99 -26.68
CA ASP A 842 65.44 -90.54 -26.82
C ASP A 842 65.50 -89.81 -25.47
N SER A 843 66.24 -88.70 -25.41
CA SER A 843 66.54 -87.99 -24.16
C SER A 843 66.35 -86.48 -24.29
N SER A 844 65.67 -85.87 -23.31
CA SER A 844 65.53 -84.41 -23.19
C SER A 844 66.61 -83.74 -22.34
N ALA A 845 67.58 -84.50 -21.82
CA ALA A 845 68.71 -83.95 -21.09
C ALA A 845 69.73 -83.34 -22.06
N GLN A 846 70.27 -82.15 -21.74
CA GLN A 846 71.35 -81.52 -22.50
C GLN A 846 72.54 -82.48 -22.72
N ASN A 847 72.92 -83.22 -21.66
CA ASN A 847 74.02 -84.18 -21.67
C ASN A 847 73.51 -85.58 -21.25
N PRO A 848 73.11 -86.44 -22.21
CA PRO A 848 72.53 -87.76 -21.93
C PRO A 848 73.50 -88.77 -21.29
N GLY A 849 74.82 -88.53 -21.38
CA GLY A 849 75.82 -89.42 -20.80
C GLY A 849 76.18 -90.60 -21.70
N GLN A 850 76.46 -91.76 -21.11
CA GLN A 850 76.92 -92.95 -21.84
C GLN A 850 75.77 -93.76 -22.45
N ILE A 851 75.83 -93.96 -23.77
CA ILE A 851 74.93 -94.80 -24.57
C ILE A 851 75.70 -96.03 -25.05
N ARG A 852 75.05 -97.20 -25.09
CA ARG A 852 75.65 -98.49 -25.42
C ARG A 852 75.12 -99.02 -26.75
N PHE A 853 76.00 -99.60 -27.58
CA PHE A 853 75.66 -100.10 -28.92
C PHE A 853 75.94 -101.60 -29.00
N ASP A 854 74.88 -102.40 -29.05
CA ASP A 854 74.92 -103.87 -28.92
C ASP A 854 74.82 -104.64 -30.26
N GLN A 855 74.72 -103.94 -31.40
CA GLN A 855 74.64 -104.57 -32.71
C GLN A 855 75.62 -103.91 -33.69
N GLU A 856 76.06 -104.69 -34.68
CA GLU A 856 76.84 -104.18 -35.83
C GLU A 856 75.95 -103.28 -36.70
N GLY A 857 76.44 -102.10 -37.06
CA GLY A 857 75.65 -101.12 -37.80
C GLY A 857 76.24 -99.71 -37.81
N SER A 858 75.47 -98.80 -38.41
CA SER A 858 75.74 -97.37 -38.55
C SER A 858 74.57 -96.58 -37.99
N TYR A 859 74.77 -95.84 -36.90
CA TYR A 859 73.72 -95.09 -36.19
C TYR A 859 73.88 -93.58 -36.38
N THR A 860 72.78 -92.86 -36.65
CA THR A 860 72.75 -91.41 -36.94
C THR A 860 72.05 -90.63 -35.83
N ILE A 861 72.84 -90.13 -34.88
CA ILE A 861 72.35 -89.49 -33.67
C ILE A 861 72.04 -88.02 -33.96
N THR A 862 70.85 -87.55 -33.56
CA THR A 862 70.36 -86.18 -33.84
C THR A 862 70.06 -85.42 -32.56
N LEU A 863 70.36 -84.12 -32.52
CA LEU A 863 70.02 -83.18 -31.44
C LEU A 863 69.19 -82.01 -31.98
N ARG A 864 68.01 -81.79 -31.40
CA ARG A 864 67.15 -80.61 -31.62
C ARG A 864 67.15 -79.70 -30.39
N VAL A 865 67.00 -78.40 -30.62
CA VAL A 865 66.95 -77.38 -29.56
C VAL A 865 65.81 -76.38 -29.85
N TRP A 866 65.20 -75.87 -28.78
CA TRP A 866 64.28 -74.74 -28.81
C TRP A 866 64.65 -73.71 -27.73
N ASP A 867 64.34 -72.44 -27.98
CA ASP A 867 64.50 -71.30 -27.07
C ASP A 867 63.36 -71.22 -26.04
N SER A 868 63.27 -70.10 -25.30
CA SER A 868 62.18 -69.87 -24.34
C SER A 868 60.83 -69.47 -24.98
N GLU A 869 60.83 -68.91 -26.20
CA GLU A 869 59.61 -68.60 -26.97
C GLU A 869 59.10 -69.78 -27.82
N ASN A 870 59.81 -70.90 -27.80
CA ASN A 870 59.55 -72.14 -28.52
C ASN A 870 59.77 -72.05 -30.06
N LEU A 871 60.67 -71.17 -30.52
CA LEU A 871 61.32 -71.27 -31.83
C LEU A 871 62.28 -72.48 -31.84
N GLU A 872 62.30 -73.22 -32.95
CA GLU A 872 63.16 -74.40 -33.11
C GLU A 872 64.42 -74.06 -33.91
N ASP A 873 65.55 -74.69 -33.55
CA ASP A 873 66.76 -74.73 -34.36
C ASP A 873 66.43 -75.23 -35.79
N PRO A 874 66.61 -74.38 -36.83
CA PRO A 874 66.26 -74.74 -38.21
C PRO A 874 67.25 -75.72 -38.86
N SER A 875 68.33 -76.12 -38.18
CA SER A 875 69.34 -77.07 -38.70
C SER A 875 69.90 -78.00 -37.60
N PRO A 876 69.06 -78.91 -37.06
CA PRO A 876 69.42 -79.81 -35.96
C PRO A 876 70.75 -80.56 -36.16
N ALA A 877 71.63 -80.50 -35.17
CA ALA A 877 72.96 -81.12 -35.24
C ALA A 877 72.90 -82.65 -35.29
N GLN A 878 73.80 -83.28 -36.06
CA GLN A 878 73.87 -84.73 -36.25
C GLN A 878 75.30 -85.28 -36.16
N THR A 879 75.45 -86.54 -35.76
CA THR A 879 76.72 -87.29 -35.73
C THR A 879 76.49 -88.78 -35.99
N THR A 880 77.51 -89.51 -36.47
CA THR A 880 77.40 -90.95 -36.81
C THR A 880 78.39 -91.84 -36.05
N ILE A 881 77.93 -93.07 -35.72
CA ILE A 881 78.67 -94.10 -34.97
C ILE A 881 78.70 -95.41 -35.78
N GLN A 882 79.83 -96.11 -35.83
CA GLN A 882 80.04 -97.39 -36.54
C GLN A 882 80.50 -98.51 -35.58
N VAL A 883 80.21 -99.79 -35.87
CA VAL A 883 80.45 -100.94 -34.95
C VAL A 883 80.94 -102.20 -35.70
N THR A 884 82.01 -102.91 -35.29
CA THR A 884 82.64 -104.06 -36.03
C THR A 884 83.30 -105.21 -35.16
N GLN A 885 84.07 -106.17 -35.76
CA GLN A 885 84.69 -107.42 -35.20
C GLN A 885 86.11 -107.80 -35.83
N GLY A 886 86.86 -108.85 -35.36
CA GLY A 886 88.26 -109.21 -35.80
C GLY A 886 88.81 -110.69 -35.68
N ASN A 887 90.14 -110.91 -35.91
CA ASN A 887 90.87 -112.15 -36.37
C ASN A 887 91.39 -113.19 -35.33
N ARG A 888 91.90 -114.38 -35.78
CA ARG A 888 92.41 -115.54 -35.00
C ARG A 888 93.79 -116.10 -35.52
N ALA A 889 94.13 -117.40 -35.32
CA ALA A 889 95.51 -117.96 -35.44
C ALA A 889 95.61 -119.51 -35.70
N PRO A 890 96.75 -120.05 -36.23
CA PRO A 890 96.92 -121.42 -36.78
C PRO A 890 97.46 -122.53 -35.82
N ASN A 891 97.58 -123.77 -36.35
CA ASN A 891 98.01 -124.99 -35.63
C ASN A 891 98.76 -126.00 -36.55
N GLY A 892 99.76 -126.75 -36.05
CA GLY A 892 100.53 -127.74 -36.82
C GLY A 892 101.02 -129.01 -36.07
N THR A 893 101.26 -130.09 -36.82
CA THR A 893 101.55 -131.45 -36.29
C THR A 893 102.76 -132.14 -36.93
N ILE A 894 103.41 -133.00 -36.14
CA ILE A 894 104.47 -133.93 -36.58
C ILE A 894 103.83 -135.27 -36.95
N ASP A 895 103.87 -135.61 -38.24
CA ASP A 895 103.24 -136.82 -38.78
C ASP A 895 104.21 -138.01 -38.84
N SER A 896 105.52 -137.72 -38.90
CA SER A 896 106.58 -138.72 -38.74
C SER A 896 107.80 -138.15 -38.00
N PRO A 897 108.43 -138.91 -37.08
CA PRO A 897 107.84 -140.07 -36.39
C PRO A 897 106.69 -139.60 -35.49
N ALA A 898 105.56 -140.31 -35.49
CA ALA A 898 104.32 -139.90 -34.79
C ALA A 898 104.38 -140.00 -33.24
N GLY A 899 105.57 -139.97 -32.63
CA GLY A 899 105.76 -140.10 -31.19
C GLY A 899 107.22 -140.35 -30.79
N ASN A 900 107.53 -140.07 -29.52
CA ASN A 900 108.89 -140.10 -28.97
C ASN A 900 109.58 -141.46 -29.18
N LEU A 901 110.67 -141.47 -29.95
CA LEU A 901 111.46 -142.69 -30.20
C LEU A 901 112.64 -142.81 -29.22
N THR A 902 112.88 -144.01 -28.70
CA THR A 902 114.19 -144.35 -28.13
C THR A 902 114.95 -145.19 -29.15
N ILE A 903 116.07 -144.67 -29.65
CA ILE A 903 116.88 -145.31 -30.71
C ILE A 903 118.29 -145.60 -30.22
N GLN A 904 118.96 -146.57 -30.85
CA GLN A 904 120.37 -146.83 -30.60
C GLN A 904 121.25 -145.89 -31.43
N PRO A 905 122.46 -145.51 -30.94
CA PRO A 905 123.34 -144.59 -31.65
C PRO A 905 123.68 -145.06 -33.07
N GLY A 906 123.40 -144.23 -34.07
CA GLY A 906 123.68 -144.48 -35.49
C GLY A 906 122.45 -144.76 -36.36
N GLN A 907 121.25 -144.86 -35.79
CA GLN A 907 120.02 -145.07 -36.57
C GLN A 907 119.54 -143.79 -37.27
N GLN A 908 118.85 -143.96 -38.40
CA GLN A 908 118.11 -142.90 -39.09
C GLN A 908 116.63 -142.89 -38.69
N VAL A 909 116.05 -141.69 -38.69
CA VAL A 909 114.63 -141.42 -38.43
C VAL A 909 114.13 -140.48 -39.53
N PHE A 910 112.93 -140.73 -40.07
CA PHE A 910 112.30 -139.92 -41.12
C PHE A 910 111.34 -138.89 -40.52
N PHE A 911 111.32 -137.67 -41.06
CA PHE A 911 110.51 -136.57 -40.55
C PHE A 911 109.61 -135.93 -41.62
N ALA A 912 108.36 -135.67 -41.25
CA ALA A 912 107.25 -135.13 -42.07
C ALA A 912 106.15 -134.53 -41.17
N GLY A 913 105.34 -133.59 -41.67
CA GLY A 913 104.35 -132.85 -40.86
C GLY A 913 103.32 -132.04 -41.64
N SER A 914 102.28 -131.52 -40.96
CA SER A 914 101.13 -130.85 -41.57
C SER A 914 100.54 -129.72 -40.71
N ALA A 915 99.64 -128.89 -41.26
CA ALA A 915 99.11 -127.70 -40.59
C ALA A 915 97.77 -127.20 -41.15
N SER A 916 97.08 -126.32 -40.41
CA SER A 916 95.82 -125.68 -40.79
C SER A 916 95.56 -124.38 -40.02
N ASP A 917 94.85 -123.43 -40.64
CA ASP A 917 94.38 -122.18 -40.03
C ASP A 917 92.83 -122.08 -39.99
N PRO A 918 92.19 -121.45 -38.98
CA PRO A 918 90.73 -121.33 -38.87
C PRO A 918 90.07 -120.18 -39.66
N ASP A 919 90.83 -119.15 -40.06
CA ASP A 919 90.33 -118.00 -40.85
C ASP A 919 90.64 -118.18 -42.35
N GLY A 920 91.68 -118.95 -42.67
CA GLY A 920 92.04 -119.40 -44.02
C GLY A 920 93.42 -118.95 -44.50
N ASP A 921 94.24 -118.38 -43.61
CA ASP A 921 95.48 -117.69 -43.92
C ASP A 921 96.60 -118.61 -44.45
N SER A 922 97.54 -118.06 -45.24
CA SER A 922 98.69 -118.83 -45.74
C SER A 922 99.78 -119.00 -44.68
N MET A 923 100.45 -120.16 -44.70
CA MET A 923 101.32 -120.62 -43.61
C MET A 923 102.76 -120.92 -44.03
N THR A 924 103.70 -120.78 -43.09
CA THR A 924 105.13 -121.12 -43.24
C THR A 924 105.61 -122.10 -42.17
N TYR A 925 106.71 -122.82 -42.42
CA TYR A 925 107.13 -124.01 -41.65
C TYR A 925 108.59 -123.96 -41.15
N HIS A 926 108.87 -124.50 -39.97
CA HIS A 926 110.22 -124.69 -39.45
C HIS A 926 110.40 -125.97 -38.60
N TRP A 927 111.46 -126.75 -38.87
CA TRP A 927 111.91 -127.90 -38.09
C TRP A 927 113.25 -127.62 -37.40
N ASN A 928 113.31 -127.81 -36.08
CA ASN A 928 114.57 -127.86 -35.32
C ASN A 928 114.84 -129.29 -34.82
N TYR A 929 116.06 -129.82 -34.97
CA TYR A 929 116.40 -131.19 -34.54
C TYR A 929 117.22 -131.31 -33.25
N SER A 930 117.83 -130.22 -32.81
CA SER A 930 118.80 -130.15 -31.70
C SER A 930 120.08 -131.01 -31.87
N GLY A 931 121.06 -130.81 -30.99
CA GLY A 931 122.17 -131.75 -30.75
C GLY A 931 123.18 -131.99 -31.89
N GLY A 932 123.22 -131.15 -32.92
CA GLY A 932 124.20 -131.21 -34.01
C GLY A 932 123.70 -131.83 -35.32
N VAL A 933 122.39 -132.05 -35.45
CA VAL A 933 121.70 -132.38 -36.71
C VAL A 933 121.13 -131.09 -37.32
N SER A 934 121.15 -130.96 -38.65
CA SER A 934 120.73 -129.73 -39.34
C SER A 934 119.21 -129.59 -39.51
N ASP A 935 118.70 -128.44 -39.07
CA ASP A 935 117.33 -127.91 -39.17
C ASP A 935 116.81 -127.77 -40.62
N SER A 936 115.50 -127.50 -40.79
CA SER A 936 114.85 -127.41 -42.11
C SER A 936 113.57 -126.56 -42.12
N THR A 937 113.41 -125.69 -43.12
CA THR A 937 112.16 -124.94 -43.38
C THR A 937 111.18 -125.64 -44.34
N ARG A 938 111.52 -126.83 -44.83
CA ARG A 938 110.60 -127.65 -45.63
C ARG A 938 109.62 -128.39 -44.72
N GLN A 939 108.33 -128.37 -45.05
CA GLN A 939 107.27 -129.13 -44.38
C GLN A 939 107.63 -130.62 -44.24
N ASP A 940 108.08 -131.26 -45.34
CA ASP A 940 108.61 -132.62 -45.35
C ASP A 940 110.13 -132.64 -45.52
N PRO A 941 110.90 -132.68 -44.41
CA PRO A 941 112.36 -132.59 -44.41
C PRO A 941 113.07 -133.93 -44.67
N GLY A 942 112.40 -135.07 -44.48
CA GLY A 942 112.94 -136.42 -44.73
C GLY A 942 113.88 -136.96 -43.66
N SER A 943 114.69 -137.96 -44.01
CA SER A 943 115.57 -138.68 -43.06
C SER A 943 116.66 -137.81 -42.42
N ARG A 944 116.91 -138.04 -41.12
CA ARG A 944 118.04 -137.53 -40.33
C ARG A 944 118.68 -138.68 -39.53
N MET A 945 119.95 -138.57 -39.15
CA MET A 945 120.70 -139.60 -38.41
C MET A 945 121.19 -139.04 -37.07
N PHE A 946 120.98 -139.78 -35.98
CA PHE A 946 121.45 -139.40 -34.64
C PHE A 946 122.49 -140.43 -34.15
N THR A 947 123.70 -139.97 -33.85
CA THR A 947 124.90 -140.83 -33.72
C THR A 947 125.51 -140.90 -32.32
N ARG A 948 124.96 -140.17 -31.33
CA ARG A 948 125.48 -140.13 -29.94
C ARG A 948 124.34 -140.39 -28.94
N PRO A 949 124.59 -141.05 -27.80
CA PRO A 949 123.63 -141.10 -26.70
C PRO A 949 123.33 -139.70 -26.16
N GLY A 950 122.06 -139.40 -25.96
CA GLY A 950 121.55 -138.11 -25.51
C GLY A 950 120.12 -137.88 -25.99
N ARG A 951 119.39 -136.98 -25.32
CA ARG A 951 118.01 -136.65 -25.66
C ARG A 951 117.96 -135.52 -26.70
N TYR A 952 117.39 -135.79 -27.87
CA TYR A 952 117.20 -134.79 -28.92
C TYR A 952 115.72 -134.42 -28.99
N VAL A 953 115.39 -133.15 -28.72
CA VAL A 953 114.04 -132.63 -28.91
C VAL A 953 113.93 -132.11 -30.33
N VAL A 954 113.06 -132.74 -31.13
CA VAL A 954 112.73 -132.27 -32.48
C VAL A 954 111.43 -131.46 -32.39
N THR A 955 111.43 -130.25 -32.93
CA THR A 955 110.28 -129.32 -32.90
C THR A 955 109.86 -128.96 -34.31
N PHE A 956 108.55 -128.89 -34.57
CA PHE A 956 107.94 -128.39 -35.79
C PHE A 956 107.04 -127.20 -35.45
N THR A 957 107.23 -126.07 -36.13
CA THR A 957 106.53 -124.81 -35.87
C THR A 957 105.92 -124.26 -37.16
N VAL A 958 104.74 -123.66 -37.02
CA VAL A 958 103.96 -123.05 -38.12
C VAL A 958 103.61 -121.60 -37.77
N THR A 959 103.46 -120.74 -38.77
CA THR A 959 103.11 -119.31 -38.59
C THR A 959 102.35 -118.80 -39.81
N ASP A 960 101.29 -118.01 -39.59
CA ASP A 960 100.44 -117.41 -40.62
C ASP A 960 101.06 -116.15 -41.29
N GLU A 961 100.36 -115.57 -42.26
CA GLU A 961 100.78 -114.34 -42.98
C GLU A 961 100.59 -113.04 -42.18
N HIS A 962 99.75 -113.06 -41.14
CA HIS A 962 99.60 -111.98 -40.17
C HIS A 962 100.72 -111.99 -39.09
N GLY A 963 101.54 -113.04 -39.07
CA GLY A 963 102.70 -113.22 -38.20
C GLY A 963 102.40 -113.93 -36.88
N VAL A 964 101.22 -114.55 -36.71
CA VAL A 964 100.90 -115.32 -35.50
C VAL A 964 101.38 -116.76 -35.66
N SER A 965 102.24 -117.19 -34.75
CA SER A 965 102.72 -118.57 -34.69
C SER A 965 101.73 -119.46 -33.97
N ASP A 966 101.73 -120.75 -34.32
CA ASP A 966 101.13 -121.81 -33.50
C ASP A 966 101.63 -121.66 -32.04
N PRO A 967 100.74 -121.41 -31.05
CA PRO A 967 101.13 -121.19 -29.66
C PRO A 967 101.62 -122.47 -28.96
N SER A 968 101.49 -123.64 -29.59
CA SER A 968 101.82 -124.96 -29.07
C SER A 968 102.56 -125.84 -30.09
N PRO A 969 103.74 -125.42 -30.62
CA PRO A 969 104.41 -126.13 -31.71
C PRO A 969 104.68 -127.60 -31.40
N ALA A 970 104.27 -128.50 -32.31
CA ALA A 970 104.43 -129.94 -32.12
C ALA A 970 105.88 -130.36 -31.91
N GLN A 971 106.11 -131.26 -30.95
CA GLN A 971 107.44 -131.79 -30.62
C GLN A 971 107.45 -133.31 -30.59
N VAL A 972 108.55 -133.90 -31.05
CA VAL A 972 108.86 -135.31 -30.89
C VAL A 972 110.28 -135.47 -30.38
N VAL A 973 110.43 -136.23 -29.30
CA VAL A 973 111.70 -136.33 -28.57
C VAL A 973 112.32 -137.70 -28.77
N ILE A 974 113.51 -137.70 -29.37
CA ILE A 974 114.35 -138.88 -29.55
C ILE A 974 115.16 -139.07 -28.23
N THR A 975 114.77 -139.97 -27.30
CA THR A 975 114.36 -139.60 -25.89
C THR A 975 115.08 -140.04 -24.57
N VAL A 976 114.73 -139.34 -23.39
CA VAL A 976 114.80 -139.71 -21.89
C VAL A 976 114.01 -139.07 -20.56
N GLU A 977 113.20 -137.95 -20.32
CA GLU A 977 112.90 -137.30 -18.90
C GLU A 977 111.42 -136.89 -18.27
N GLU A 978 111.26 -136.19 -17.06
CA GLU A 978 110.10 -136.03 -15.98
C GLU A 978 109.91 -134.61 -15.17
N ASN A 979 109.05 -134.08 -14.14
CA ASN A 979 107.74 -134.20 -13.28
C ASN A 979 107.28 -132.92 -12.32
N GLY A 980 106.14 -132.80 -11.49
CA GLY A 980 105.66 -131.57 -10.59
C GLY A 980 104.43 -131.54 -9.50
N GLY A 981 103.93 -130.41 -8.79
CA GLY A 981 102.81 -130.28 -7.67
C GLY A 981 102.22 -128.86 -7.02
N ASN A 982 101.20 -128.72 -6.04
CA ASN A 982 100.46 -127.43 -5.48
C ASN A 982 99.57 -127.34 -4.06
N GLY A 983 98.82 -126.22 -3.58
CA GLY A 983 98.06 -125.94 -2.21
C GLY A 983 96.85 -124.83 -1.93
N SER A 984 96.31 -124.43 -0.68
CA SER A 984 95.05 -123.50 -0.32
C SER A 984 94.70 -122.87 1.17
N ILE A 985 93.60 -122.02 1.52
CA ILE A 985 93.26 -121.22 2.86
C ILE A 985 91.75 -120.58 3.23
N PRO A 986 91.33 -119.98 4.47
CA PRO A 986 89.90 -119.58 5.05
C PRO A 986 89.42 -118.11 5.67
N THR A 987 88.34 -117.90 6.58
CA THR A 987 87.40 -116.64 6.86
C THR A 987 86.82 -116.13 8.34
N ILE A 988 85.82 -115.13 8.54
CA ILE A 988 85.43 -114.29 9.84
C ILE A 988 83.94 -113.59 10.13
N ALA A 989 83.66 -112.54 11.04
CA ALA A 989 82.33 -111.99 11.70
C ALA A 989 81.87 -110.43 12.02
N SER A 990 81.42 -109.93 13.26
CA SER A 990 80.28 -108.90 13.65
C SER A 990 80.45 -107.78 14.82
N PRO A 991 79.50 -106.88 15.40
CA PRO A 991 78.09 -106.52 15.09
C PRO A 991 78.04 -105.88 13.72
N ALA A 992 76.99 -106.15 12.96
CA ALA A 992 77.21 -106.25 11.53
C ALA A 992 77.49 -104.92 10.80
N LYS A 993 77.14 -103.74 11.36
CA LYS A 993 77.22 -102.42 10.70
C LYS A 993 77.43 -101.26 11.70
N SER A 994 77.89 -100.12 11.19
CA SER A 994 78.22 -98.85 11.89
C SER A 994 77.00 -97.99 12.29
N MET A 995 77.14 -97.04 13.24
CA MET A 995 76.04 -96.18 13.76
C MET A 995 76.48 -94.84 14.44
N SER A 996 75.56 -93.92 14.76
CA SER A 996 75.85 -92.61 15.40
C SER A 996 75.07 -92.40 16.72
N VAL A 997 75.57 -91.57 17.64
CA VAL A 997 74.98 -91.25 18.97
C VAL A 997 75.18 -89.77 19.36
N VAL A 998 74.63 -89.31 20.49
CA VAL A 998 75.03 -88.03 21.13
C VAL A 998 76.14 -88.25 22.16
N ALA A 999 76.92 -87.22 22.47
CA ALA A 999 78.07 -87.30 23.39
C ALA A 999 77.64 -87.81 24.78
N GLY A 1000 78.04 -89.05 25.12
CA GLY A 1000 77.63 -89.76 26.35
C GLY A 1000 76.92 -91.12 26.13
N GLY A 1001 76.76 -91.60 24.89
CA GLY A 1001 76.06 -92.86 24.55
C GLY A 1001 76.92 -94.15 24.58
N SER A 1002 76.29 -95.35 24.47
CA SER A 1002 76.97 -96.66 24.58
C SER A 1002 76.44 -97.78 23.62
N VAL A 1003 77.28 -98.77 23.25
CA VAL A 1003 77.08 -99.81 22.17
C VAL A 1003 77.66 -101.21 22.55
N MET A 1004 77.36 -102.33 21.84
CA MET A 1004 77.66 -103.75 22.23
C MET A 1004 78.17 -104.72 21.11
N PHE A 1005 79.02 -105.74 21.39
CA PHE A 1005 79.87 -106.48 20.38
C PHE A 1005 80.09 -108.04 20.55
N SER A 1006 80.42 -108.82 19.46
CA SER A 1006 80.69 -110.32 19.42
C SER A 1006 81.28 -110.94 18.10
N GLY A 1007 81.82 -112.20 18.08
CA GLY A 1007 82.58 -112.81 16.91
C GLY A 1007 82.53 -114.36 16.60
N LEU A 1008 83.26 -114.86 15.56
CA LEU A 1008 83.29 -116.29 15.03
C LEU A 1008 84.65 -116.74 14.40
N VAL A 1009 84.85 -118.05 14.11
CA VAL A 1009 86.00 -118.68 13.38
C VAL A 1009 85.61 -120.00 12.64
N GLY A 1010 86.50 -120.57 11.79
CA GLY A 1010 86.33 -121.86 11.07
C GLY A 1010 87.53 -122.84 11.16
N ASP A 1011 87.51 -123.94 10.39
CA ASP A 1011 88.38 -125.13 10.51
C ASP A 1011 89.90 -124.83 10.48
N LEU A 1012 90.49 -124.71 11.67
CA LEU A 1012 91.91 -124.51 11.92
C LEU A 1012 92.35 -125.34 13.14
N PRO A 1013 93.55 -125.92 13.15
CA PRO A 1013 94.02 -126.74 14.28
C PRO A 1013 94.17 -125.90 15.56
N SER A 1014 93.64 -126.43 16.66
CA SER A 1014 93.52 -125.81 17.97
C SER A 1014 94.77 -126.03 18.86
N PRO A 1015 94.98 -125.29 19.97
CA PRO A 1015 94.13 -124.27 20.59
C PRO A 1015 94.15 -122.91 19.87
N LEU A 1016 93.15 -122.08 20.19
CA LEU A 1016 92.97 -120.72 19.65
C LEU A 1016 92.86 -119.66 20.77
N SER A 1017 93.15 -118.40 20.46
CA SER A 1017 92.96 -117.24 21.36
C SER A 1017 92.51 -115.99 20.60
N TYR A 1018 91.98 -114.98 21.33
CA TYR A 1018 91.21 -113.85 20.78
C TYR A 1018 91.65 -112.50 21.35
N GLN A 1019 91.47 -111.43 20.57
CA GLN A 1019 91.69 -110.04 21.01
C GLN A 1019 90.79 -109.06 20.25
N TRP A 1020 90.21 -108.07 20.95
CA TRP A 1020 89.41 -106.98 20.37
C TRP A 1020 90.08 -105.61 20.54
N ASN A 1021 89.77 -104.68 19.63
CA ASN A 1021 90.08 -103.25 19.70
C ASN A 1021 88.79 -102.43 19.48
N PHE A 1022 88.62 -101.32 20.20
CA PHE A 1022 87.43 -100.44 20.15
C PHE A 1022 87.74 -98.95 19.85
N GLY A 1023 88.96 -98.63 19.40
CA GLY A 1023 89.32 -97.32 18.83
C GLY A 1023 89.32 -96.12 19.81
N GLY A 1024 88.92 -96.28 21.07
CA GLY A 1024 88.88 -95.22 22.08
C GLY A 1024 87.76 -95.37 23.11
N GLY A 1025 86.72 -96.16 22.81
CA GLY A 1025 85.70 -96.53 23.79
C GLY A 1025 86.26 -97.49 24.86
N ALA A 1026 85.70 -97.44 26.08
CA ALA A 1026 86.13 -98.28 27.20
C ALA A 1026 84.97 -99.12 27.78
N PRO A 1027 85.24 -100.33 28.33
CA PRO A 1027 86.53 -101.02 28.41
C PRO A 1027 86.85 -101.94 27.20
N GLY A 1028 88.13 -102.30 27.03
CA GLY A 1028 88.58 -103.31 26.05
C GLY A 1028 88.46 -104.76 26.55
N SER A 1029 88.63 -105.75 25.66
CA SER A 1029 88.41 -107.17 25.99
C SER A 1029 89.22 -108.17 25.16
N ASN A 1030 89.43 -109.37 25.73
CA ASN A 1030 90.15 -110.51 25.16
C ASN A 1030 89.32 -111.82 25.11
N VAL A 1031 88.01 -111.75 25.37
CA VAL A 1031 87.07 -112.85 25.10
C VAL A 1031 86.35 -112.61 23.78
N LEU A 1032 85.84 -113.68 23.16
CA LEU A 1032 85.21 -113.61 21.83
C LEU A 1032 83.98 -112.65 21.79
N ASN A 1033 83.29 -112.47 22.93
CA ASN A 1033 82.07 -111.67 23.06
C ASN A 1033 82.23 -110.62 24.20
N PRO A 1034 82.67 -109.37 23.91
CA PRO A 1034 83.15 -108.43 24.92
C PRO A 1034 82.17 -107.84 25.95
N GLY A 1035 81.03 -107.27 25.52
CA GLY A 1035 80.16 -106.46 26.39
C GLY A 1035 79.75 -105.11 25.80
N LEU A 1036 79.51 -104.12 26.69
CA LEU A 1036 78.97 -102.79 26.40
C LEU A 1036 80.06 -101.71 26.59
N VAL A 1037 80.11 -100.72 25.70
CA VAL A 1037 81.22 -99.74 25.54
C VAL A 1037 80.66 -98.32 25.34
N THR A 1038 81.21 -97.30 26.01
CA THR A 1038 80.70 -95.90 26.04
C THR A 1038 81.58 -94.91 25.27
N PHE A 1039 80.97 -93.92 24.60
CA PHE A 1039 81.62 -92.86 23.82
C PHE A 1039 81.15 -91.46 24.29
N ASN A 1040 82.07 -90.68 24.88
CA ASN A 1040 81.75 -89.43 25.59
C ASN A 1040 82.08 -88.14 24.81
N THR A 1041 82.69 -88.25 23.63
CA THR A 1041 83.19 -87.10 22.85
C THR A 1041 82.76 -87.19 21.38
N PRO A 1042 82.37 -86.07 20.74
CA PRO A 1042 82.13 -86.02 19.30
C PRO A 1042 83.35 -86.47 18.49
N GLY A 1043 83.19 -87.46 17.62
CA GLY A 1043 84.28 -88.05 16.83
C GLY A 1043 83.91 -89.40 16.20
N MET A 1044 84.84 -89.97 15.42
CA MET A 1044 84.71 -91.26 14.72
C MET A 1044 85.68 -92.33 15.26
N TYR A 1045 85.22 -93.57 15.44
CA TYR A 1045 85.97 -94.67 16.09
C TYR A 1045 85.91 -96.00 15.30
N GLU A 1046 86.95 -96.86 15.34
CA GLU A 1046 87.08 -98.13 14.58
C GLU A 1046 87.21 -99.41 15.48
N VAL A 1047 86.76 -100.58 15.00
CA VAL A 1047 86.68 -101.86 15.77
C VAL A 1047 87.15 -103.11 14.97
N THR A 1048 87.89 -104.05 15.59
CA THR A 1048 88.41 -105.31 14.95
C THR A 1048 88.57 -106.52 15.90
N LEU A 1049 88.72 -107.74 15.34
CA LEU A 1049 89.01 -109.02 16.03
C LEU A 1049 90.13 -109.84 15.31
N THR A 1050 91.05 -110.43 16.07
CA THR A 1050 92.08 -111.39 15.57
C THR A 1050 92.00 -112.75 16.26
N VAL A 1051 92.35 -113.83 15.54
CA VAL A 1051 92.44 -115.21 16.04
C VAL A 1051 93.81 -115.83 15.73
N PHE A 1052 94.41 -116.53 16.70
CA PHE A 1052 95.75 -117.12 16.59
C PHE A 1052 95.70 -118.65 16.72
N SER A 1053 96.36 -119.40 15.83
CA SER A 1053 96.74 -120.80 16.04
C SER A 1053 98.26 -120.94 16.25
N GLN A 1054 98.76 -122.15 16.53
CA GLN A 1054 100.15 -122.38 16.96
C GLN A 1054 101.24 -121.87 16.00
N SER A 1055 100.94 -121.70 14.71
CA SER A 1055 101.92 -121.30 13.69
C SER A 1055 101.45 -120.21 12.72
N VAL A 1056 100.16 -119.81 12.73
CA VAL A 1056 99.62 -118.75 11.87
C VAL A 1056 98.50 -117.98 12.58
N SER A 1057 98.44 -116.67 12.39
CA SER A 1057 97.36 -115.79 12.86
C SER A 1057 96.47 -115.32 11.72
N TYR A 1058 95.16 -115.25 11.94
CA TYR A 1058 94.16 -114.83 10.96
C TYR A 1058 93.28 -113.72 11.55
N THR A 1059 93.10 -112.61 10.83
CA THR A 1059 92.46 -111.37 11.33
C THR A 1059 91.18 -111.03 10.56
N SER A 1060 90.24 -110.34 11.22
CA SER A 1060 88.97 -109.89 10.65
C SER A 1060 89.09 -108.65 9.75
N ARG A 1061 87.92 -108.20 9.24
CA ARG A 1061 87.71 -106.83 8.70
C ARG A 1061 87.09 -105.90 9.77
N PRO A 1062 87.15 -104.56 9.63
CA PRO A 1062 86.76 -103.56 10.66
C PRO A 1062 85.32 -102.94 10.57
N LEU A 1063 84.96 -102.01 11.50
CA LEU A 1063 83.62 -101.39 11.75
C LEU A 1063 83.69 -99.97 12.44
N MET A 1064 82.67 -99.05 12.38
CA MET A 1064 82.76 -97.58 12.79
C MET A 1064 81.59 -96.92 13.63
N ILE A 1065 81.76 -95.72 14.30
CA ILE A 1065 80.74 -94.95 15.18
C ILE A 1065 80.85 -93.34 15.25
N GLU A 1066 79.79 -92.45 15.39
CA GLU A 1066 79.75 -90.90 15.19
C GLU A 1066 78.78 -89.89 16.05
N VAL A 1067 78.70 -88.49 15.90
CA VAL A 1067 77.91 -87.37 16.69
C VAL A 1067 77.62 -85.89 16.05
N VAL A 1068 76.59 -85.00 16.40
CA VAL A 1068 76.23 -83.56 15.88
C VAL A 1068 75.39 -82.45 16.78
N THR A 1069 75.14 -81.12 16.39
CA THR A 1069 74.47 -79.90 17.16
C THR A 1069 73.83 -78.60 16.39
N CYS A 1070 73.14 -77.53 16.99
CA CYS A 1070 72.49 -76.25 16.36
C CYS A 1070 72.06 -74.92 17.23
N GLU A 1071 71.44 -73.76 16.72
CA GLU A 1071 71.12 -72.35 17.33
C GLU A 1071 69.86 -71.45 16.78
N GLN A 1072 69.42 -70.30 17.43
CA GLN A 1072 68.57 -69.04 17.09
C GLN A 1072 67.00 -68.92 16.75
N PRO A 1073 66.26 -67.75 16.92
CA PRO A 1073 64.76 -67.60 16.72
C PRO A 1073 64.12 -66.33 16.00
N ARG A 1074 62.88 -66.45 15.43
CA ARG A 1074 61.91 -65.33 15.11
C ARG A 1074 60.45 -65.85 14.81
N ILE A 1075 59.47 -65.83 15.74
CA ILE A 1075 58.14 -66.51 15.56
C ILE A 1075 56.89 -65.76 16.08
N MET A 1076 55.75 -66.20 15.50
CA MET A 1076 54.31 -65.87 15.56
C MET A 1076 53.52 -65.95 16.90
N TYR A 1077 52.31 -65.35 16.84
CA TYR A 1077 51.00 -65.66 17.50
C TYR A 1077 50.85 -66.88 18.44
N ASN A 1078 50.06 -66.72 19.53
CA ASN A 1078 49.02 -67.64 20.10
C ASN A 1078 48.48 -67.12 21.48
N THR A 1079 47.42 -67.62 22.15
CA THR A 1079 46.56 -68.82 21.96
C THR A 1079 45.09 -68.63 22.48
N LEU A 1080 44.25 -69.63 22.17
CA LEU A 1080 42.88 -69.97 22.58
C LEU A 1080 42.56 -69.95 24.11
N ILE A 1081 41.34 -69.66 24.59
CA ILE A 1081 40.16 -70.59 24.77
C ILE A 1081 40.60 -71.92 25.45
N GLN A 1082 40.10 -72.40 26.61
CA GLN A 1082 38.75 -72.43 27.20
C GLN A 1082 38.81 -72.75 28.72
N GLY A 1083 37.68 -72.71 29.45
CA GLY A 1083 37.45 -73.51 30.68
C GLY A 1083 38.28 -73.16 31.95
N LEU A 1084 37.62 -72.57 32.96
CA LEU A 1084 38.28 -71.96 34.14
C LEU A 1084 39.12 -72.91 35.03
N ALA A 1085 40.45 -72.72 35.04
CA ALA A 1085 41.31 -72.70 36.24
C ALA A 1085 42.67 -71.99 35.94
N PRO A 1086 43.34 -71.29 36.88
CA PRO A 1086 44.51 -70.43 36.59
C PRO A 1086 45.86 -70.89 37.21
N VAL A 1087 46.99 -70.29 36.78
CA VAL A 1087 48.13 -69.72 37.59
C VAL A 1087 49.46 -69.59 36.78
N GLU A 1088 50.04 -68.37 36.78
CA GLU A 1088 51.47 -67.91 36.74
C GLU A 1088 52.52 -68.56 35.78
N LEU A 1089 53.23 -67.76 34.93
CA LEU A 1089 54.58 -67.13 35.08
C LEU A 1089 55.76 -68.13 35.28
N GLU A 1090 56.98 -67.89 34.77
CA GLU A 1090 57.59 -66.72 34.09
C GLU A 1090 57.87 -67.03 32.58
N ALA A 1091 58.86 -66.55 31.79
CA ALA A 1091 60.05 -65.69 31.95
C ALA A 1091 60.25 -64.87 30.62
N VAL A 1092 60.44 -63.55 30.64
CA VAL A 1092 61.70 -62.75 30.66
C VAL A 1092 62.56 -62.78 29.39
N MET A 1093 62.88 -61.66 28.71
CA MET A 1093 62.33 -60.28 28.54
C MET A 1093 62.98 -59.71 27.24
N CYS A 1094 62.62 -58.57 26.61
CA CYS A 1094 62.13 -57.26 27.06
C CYS A 1094 61.26 -56.62 25.95
N ASP A 1095 60.36 -55.66 26.17
CA ASP A 1095 59.57 -55.25 27.35
C ASP A 1095 58.20 -54.75 26.85
N SER A 1096 57.43 -53.94 27.60
CA SER A 1096 55.97 -53.85 27.36
C SER A 1096 55.25 -52.54 27.69
N SER A 1097 54.29 -52.18 26.82
CA SER A 1097 53.12 -51.35 27.17
C SER A 1097 51.94 -51.64 26.21
N ALA A 1098 50.78 -52.04 26.74
CA ALA A 1098 49.52 -52.25 26.01
C ALA A 1098 48.46 -51.22 26.50
N TYR A 1099 47.20 -51.13 26.00
CA TYR A 1099 46.16 -52.16 26.12
C TYR A 1099 44.89 -51.92 25.25
N THR A 1100 44.39 -53.01 24.66
CA THR A 1100 42.99 -53.43 24.38
C THR A 1100 41.83 -52.43 24.20
N VAL A 1101 41.04 -52.68 23.14
CA VAL A 1101 39.61 -52.31 23.01
C VAL A 1101 38.72 -53.47 23.49
N THR A 1102 37.56 -53.20 24.10
CA THR A 1102 36.57 -54.22 24.50
C THR A 1102 35.12 -53.80 24.25
N TRP A 1103 34.24 -54.78 23.96
CA TRP A 1103 32.80 -54.61 23.75
C TRP A 1103 32.00 -55.33 24.85
N GLN A 1104 30.80 -54.84 25.15
CA GLN A 1104 29.74 -55.60 25.83
C GLN A 1104 28.39 -55.39 25.14
N ASN A 1105 27.47 -56.35 25.32
CA ASN A 1105 26.18 -56.41 24.64
C ASN A 1105 25.17 -57.19 25.50
N ARG A 1106 23.91 -56.74 25.58
CA ARG A 1106 22.76 -57.57 25.96
C ARG A 1106 21.45 -56.99 25.43
N THR A 1107 20.61 -57.85 24.86
CA THR A 1107 19.27 -57.52 24.37
C THR A 1107 18.18 -58.10 25.27
N ARG A 1108 16.99 -57.47 25.24
CA ARG A 1108 15.73 -58.08 24.73
C ARG A 1108 14.49 -57.66 25.56
N GLY A 1109 13.71 -56.73 25.02
CA GLY A 1109 12.37 -56.37 25.47
C GLY A 1109 12.32 -55.21 26.49
N GLY A 1110 11.79 -54.06 26.06
CA GLY A 1110 11.47 -52.93 26.96
C GLY A 1110 12.69 -52.16 27.50
N ILE A 1111 13.39 -51.42 26.62
CA ILE A 1111 14.53 -50.55 26.96
C ILE A 1111 14.18 -49.17 26.38
N ILE A 1112 13.79 -48.19 27.20
CA ILE A 1112 14.65 -47.27 27.99
C ILE A 1112 15.40 -46.31 27.08
N ALA A 1113 15.24 -45.01 27.34
CA ALA A 1113 15.75 -43.93 26.50
C ALA A 1113 17.21 -43.58 26.85
N ARG A 1114 17.95 -43.14 25.81
CA ARG A 1114 19.16 -42.28 25.83
C ARG A 1114 20.30 -42.69 26.79
N ASP A 1115 21.46 -42.98 26.22
CA ASP A 1115 22.47 -41.92 26.01
C ASP A 1115 23.52 -42.33 24.97
N THR A 1116 24.34 -41.36 24.55
CA THR A 1116 25.32 -41.49 23.45
C THR A 1116 26.73 -41.84 23.94
N GLY A 1117 27.51 -42.48 23.07
CA GLY A 1117 28.94 -42.70 23.30
C GLY A 1117 29.66 -43.10 22.00
N LEU A 1118 30.50 -42.22 21.49
CA LEU A 1118 31.44 -42.49 20.40
C LEU A 1118 32.79 -41.86 20.76
N LEU A 1119 33.90 -42.55 20.51
CA LEU A 1119 35.24 -42.08 20.83
C LEU A 1119 35.92 -41.54 19.58
N THR A 1120 36.38 -40.28 19.64
CA THR A 1120 37.09 -39.61 18.54
C THR A 1120 38.59 -39.89 18.59
N LEU A 1121 39.24 -39.93 17.43
CA LEU A 1121 40.69 -39.78 17.28
C LEU A 1121 40.99 -38.60 16.37
N ASP A 1122 42.11 -37.93 16.64
CA ASP A 1122 42.57 -36.65 16.07
C ASP A 1122 44.10 -36.72 15.89
N PRO A 1123 44.76 -35.76 15.23
CA PRO A 1123 45.10 -35.74 13.81
C PRO A 1123 46.58 -36.13 13.56
N GLN A 1124 47.13 -35.77 12.39
CA GLN A 1124 48.47 -36.04 11.84
C GLN A 1124 48.57 -37.30 10.98
N LEU A 1125 49.44 -37.25 9.95
CA LEU A 1125 49.62 -38.21 8.85
C LEU A 1125 48.36 -38.34 7.96
N THR A 1126 48.24 -37.73 6.78
CA THR A 1126 49.11 -37.66 5.58
C THR A 1126 49.48 -39.02 4.98
N GLU A 1127 49.06 -39.19 3.72
CA GLU A 1127 49.27 -40.31 2.80
C GLU A 1127 48.42 -41.59 3.00
N THR A 1128 47.85 -42.04 1.87
CA THR A 1128 46.84 -43.10 1.77
C THR A 1128 47.48 -44.49 1.83
N THR A 1129 47.22 -45.27 2.88
CA THR A 1129 47.69 -46.66 2.98
C THR A 1129 46.55 -47.65 2.77
N THR A 1130 46.41 -48.15 1.54
CA THR A 1130 45.46 -49.23 1.18
C THR A 1130 45.99 -50.59 1.63
N ILE A 1131 45.20 -51.37 2.37
CA ILE A 1131 45.50 -52.78 2.70
C ILE A 1131 44.31 -53.65 2.30
N ARG A 1132 44.47 -54.44 1.23
CA ARG A 1132 43.53 -55.48 0.82
C ARG A 1132 43.85 -56.80 1.53
N LEU A 1133 42.82 -57.52 1.98
CA LEU A 1133 42.90 -58.95 2.31
C LEU A 1133 41.71 -59.70 1.69
N ASN A 1134 41.98 -60.89 1.16
CA ASN A 1134 41.09 -61.73 0.36
C ASN A 1134 40.82 -63.10 1.07
N LEU A 1135 40.28 -64.07 0.32
CA LEU A 1135 40.00 -65.50 0.65
C LEU A 1135 38.58 -65.74 1.23
N PHE A 1136 37.78 -66.74 0.82
CA PHE A 1136 37.64 -67.45 -0.47
C PHE A 1136 36.24 -68.12 -0.54
N HIS A 1137 35.94 -68.91 -1.59
CA HIS A 1137 34.59 -69.14 -2.12
C HIS A 1137 34.01 -70.55 -1.85
N THR A 1138 32.68 -70.65 -1.74
CA THR A 1138 31.80 -71.56 -2.51
C THR A 1138 30.36 -71.05 -2.37
N ALA A 1139 29.50 -70.99 -3.39
CA ALA A 1139 29.53 -71.63 -4.72
C ALA A 1139 29.33 -70.63 -5.89
N SER A 1140 29.44 -71.14 -7.13
CA SER A 1140 29.28 -70.44 -8.43
C SER A 1140 30.16 -69.21 -8.73
N GLY A 1141 31.27 -69.44 -9.43
CA GLY A 1141 31.66 -68.56 -10.55
C GLY A 1141 32.58 -67.35 -10.31
N ASN A 1142 33.85 -67.60 -9.96
CA ASN A 1142 35.02 -66.73 -10.16
C ASN A 1142 35.04 -65.30 -9.54
N ASN A 1143 36.00 -65.11 -8.62
CA ASN A 1143 36.47 -63.81 -8.09
C ASN A 1143 37.25 -63.00 -9.18
N PHE A 1144 37.69 -61.73 -9.02
CA PHE A 1144 38.30 -61.08 -7.84
C PHE A 1144 38.35 -59.53 -7.86
N ASN A 1145 38.56 -58.98 -6.66
CA ASN A 1145 39.17 -57.68 -6.29
C ASN A 1145 38.35 -56.37 -6.40
N HIS A 1146 38.18 -55.73 -5.24
CA HIS A 1146 37.77 -54.33 -5.05
C HIS A 1146 38.97 -53.36 -5.04
N ASP A 1147 38.68 -52.07 -5.14
CA ASP A 1147 39.13 -51.09 -4.13
C ASP A 1147 37.95 -50.18 -3.73
N VAL A 1148 38.07 -49.43 -2.63
CA VAL A 1148 36.96 -48.71 -1.99
C VAL A 1148 37.41 -47.34 -1.48
N THR A 1149 36.62 -46.29 -1.70
CA THR A 1149 36.57 -45.11 -0.84
C THR A 1149 35.17 -44.48 -0.89
N VAL A 1150 34.52 -44.33 0.27
CA VAL A 1150 33.27 -43.57 0.43
C VAL A 1150 33.37 -42.79 1.75
N LEU A 1151 33.03 -41.50 1.72
CA LEU A 1151 32.90 -40.65 2.91
C LEU A 1151 31.40 -40.45 3.25
N VAL A 1152 31.12 -40.11 4.51
CA VAL A 1152 29.98 -40.64 5.29
C VAL A 1152 29.45 -39.54 6.25
N PRO A 1153 28.13 -39.42 6.57
CA PRO A 1153 26.93 -40.02 5.99
C PRO A 1153 25.71 -39.08 5.74
N ALA A 1154 24.72 -39.64 5.04
CA ALA A 1154 23.26 -39.58 5.26
C ALA A 1154 22.54 -38.29 5.75
N ASN A 1155 21.50 -37.93 4.98
CA ASN A 1155 20.18 -37.66 5.55
C ASN A 1155 19.04 -38.13 4.61
N ALA A 1156 19.07 -39.41 4.22
CA ALA A 1156 18.01 -40.09 3.47
C ALA A 1156 18.09 -41.62 3.68
N GLU A 1157 16.98 -42.23 4.11
CA GLU A 1157 16.57 -43.65 4.08
C GLU A 1157 15.26 -43.73 4.91
N LEU A 1158 14.19 -44.47 4.58
CA LEU A 1158 13.89 -45.43 3.50
C LEU A 1158 12.44 -45.21 2.99
N ALA A 1159 12.16 -45.63 1.75
CA ALA A 1159 10.83 -46.04 1.27
C ALA A 1159 10.72 -47.58 1.38
N ASP A 1160 9.57 -48.26 1.34
CA ASP A 1160 8.61 -48.32 0.23
C ASP A 1160 7.41 -49.25 0.60
N TYR A 1161 6.52 -49.53 -0.36
CA TYR A 1161 5.42 -50.51 -0.38
C TYR A 1161 4.13 -50.18 0.42
N ASP A 1162 2.91 -50.46 -0.06
CA ASP A 1162 2.49 -51.19 -1.29
C ASP A 1162 1.22 -50.53 -1.91
N GLY A 1163 0.98 -50.70 -3.22
CA GLY A 1163 0.10 -49.83 -4.03
C GLY A 1163 -1.28 -50.38 -4.43
N ASN A 1164 -1.95 -49.73 -5.40
CA ASN A 1164 -2.70 -50.35 -6.53
C ASN A 1164 -3.51 -49.35 -7.42
N GLY A 1165 -3.56 -49.62 -8.74
CA GLY A 1165 -4.60 -49.21 -9.71
C GLY A 1165 -4.71 -47.71 -10.09
N CYS A 1166 -4.31 -47.22 -11.27
CA CYS A 1166 -4.66 -47.56 -12.66
C CYS A 1166 -6.15 -47.34 -13.05
N ASN A 1167 -6.45 -46.30 -13.85
CA ASN A 1167 -6.83 -46.44 -15.27
C ASN A 1167 -7.15 -45.11 -15.98
N ASP A 1168 -7.41 -45.22 -17.28
CA ASP A 1168 -7.31 -44.20 -18.32
C ASP A 1168 -8.66 -43.60 -18.81
N LEU A 1169 -8.57 -42.51 -19.59
CA LEU A 1169 -9.52 -42.03 -20.62
C LEU A 1169 -10.96 -41.52 -20.33
N ALA A 1170 -11.23 -40.35 -20.93
CA ALA A 1170 -12.42 -39.96 -21.71
C ALA A 1170 -13.72 -39.36 -21.09
N ASP A 1171 -13.70 -38.03 -20.92
CA ASP A 1171 -14.51 -37.04 -21.69
C ASP A 1171 -16.02 -36.76 -21.39
N LEU A 1172 -16.45 -35.50 -21.65
CA LEU A 1172 -17.82 -34.94 -21.77
C LEU A 1172 -18.78 -35.00 -20.54
N ARG A 1173 -19.39 -33.92 -20.01
CA ARG A 1173 -19.41 -32.44 -20.22
C ARG A 1173 -19.61 -31.77 -18.84
N GLY A 1174 -18.99 -30.65 -18.47
CA GLY A 1174 -19.39 -29.27 -18.84
C GLY A 1174 -20.18 -28.60 -17.69
N TYR A 1175 -20.09 -27.30 -17.38
CA TYR A 1175 -19.38 -26.18 -18.02
C TYR A 1175 -18.11 -25.75 -17.25
N ALA A 1176 -17.23 -24.99 -17.90
CA ALA A 1176 -15.86 -24.77 -17.43
C ALA A 1176 -15.44 -23.28 -17.36
N THR A 1177 -14.81 -22.93 -16.22
CA THR A 1177 -13.53 -22.20 -16.08
C THR A 1177 -13.29 -20.81 -16.70
N ASN A 1178 -12.96 -19.88 -15.78
CA ASN A 1178 -11.70 -19.12 -15.68
C ASN A 1178 -11.15 -18.23 -16.83
N TRP A 1179 -10.68 -17.06 -16.35
CA TRP A 1179 -9.38 -16.41 -16.65
C TRP A 1179 -9.20 -15.43 -17.85
N ARG A 1180 -8.49 -14.35 -17.48
CA ARG A 1180 -7.49 -13.56 -18.23
C ARG A 1180 -7.87 -12.33 -19.09
N ASP A 1181 -7.20 -11.23 -18.73
CA ASP A 1181 -6.60 -10.15 -19.52
C ASP A 1181 -7.44 -9.22 -20.43
N ARG A 1182 -7.22 -7.91 -20.18
CA ARG A 1182 -7.30 -6.71 -21.06
C ARG A 1182 -8.64 -6.01 -21.36
N ASN A 1183 -8.60 -4.71 -21.02
CA ASN A 1183 -9.09 -3.53 -21.76
C ASN A 1183 -10.60 -3.21 -21.85
N SER A 1184 -10.85 -1.89 -21.89
CA SER A 1184 -11.99 -1.16 -22.50
C SER A 1184 -13.21 -0.87 -21.62
N ALA A 1185 -13.62 0.41 -21.64
CA ALA A 1185 -14.99 0.98 -21.51
C ALA A 1185 -15.83 0.62 -20.24
N MET A 1186 -16.56 1.54 -19.57
CA MET A 1186 -17.66 2.40 -20.06
C MET A 1186 -18.83 1.59 -20.67
N ASP A 1187 -20.10 1.78 -20.30
CA ASP A 1187 -20.75 2.80 -19.45
C ASP A 1187 -21.97 2.23 -18.65
N ALA A 1188 -22.43 2.91 -17.59
CA ALA A 1188 -23.65 3.74 -17.45
C ALA A 1188 -25.01 3.02 -17.29
N ASN A 1189 -25.88 3.64 -16.46
CA ASN A 1189 -27.21 3.19 -16.00
C ASN A 1189 -27.15 1.97 -15.04
N GLY A 1190 -27.79 1.91 -13.88
CA GLY A 1190 -28.90 2.71 -13.33
C GLY A 1190 -30.25 2.09 -13.72
N ASP A 1191 -31.12 1.64 -12.82
CA ASP A 1191 -31.16 1.68 -11.32
C ASP A 1191 -31.86 0.35 -10.81
N ASP A 1192 -32.37 0.11 -9.59
CA ASP A 1192 -32.75 0.98 -8.47
C ASP A 1192 -32.90 0.25 -7.10
N VAL A 1193 -32.90 1.06 -6.02
CA VAL A 1193 -33.46 0.96 -4.65
C VAL A 1193 -33.99 -0.37 -4.04
N ILE A 1194 -33.29 -0.81 -2.97
CA ILE A 1194 -33.73 -1.03 -1.55
C ILE A 1194 -35.05 -1.78 -1.21
N ASP A 1195 -34.94 -2.85 -0.38
CA ASP A 1195 -35.54 -2.98 0.98
C ASP A 1195 -34.81 -4.15 1.71
N ILE A 1196 -34.09 -4.04 2.85
CA ILE A 1196 -34.35 -3.56 4.24
C ILE A 1196 -34.78 -4.69 5.21
N ARG A 1197 -34.47 -4.48 6.51
CA ARG A 1197 -34.86 -5.24 7.73
C ARG A 1197 -34.09 -6.54 8.03
N ASP A 1198 -33.85 -6.96 9.28
CA ASP A 1198 -33.78 -6.37 10.65
C ASP A 1198 -33.67 -7.59 11.63
N LEU A 1199 -33.41 -7.58 12.95
CA LEU A 1199 -33.12 -6.57 14.00
C LEU A 1199 -32.45 -7.29 15.21
N LEU A 1200 -32.45 -6.62 16.38
CA LEU A 1200 -32.19 -7.11 17.75
C LEU A 1200 -30.72 -7.17 18.23
N HIS A 1201 -30.34 -6.59 19.39
CA HIS A 1201 -31.06 -5.62 20.25
C HIS A 1201 -30.17 -5.00 21.38
N ILE A 1202 -30.51 -3.77 21.79
CA ILE A 1202 -30.52 -3.24 23.21
C ILE A 1202 -29.14 -3.01 23.91
N ASN A 1203 -28.84 -1.85 24.53
CA ASN A 1203 -29.52 -0.53 24.54
C ASN A 1203 -28.56 0.64 24.94
N THR A 1204 -29.05 1.67 25.65
CA THR A 1204 -28.51 3.05 25.70
C THR A 1204 -28.60 3.73 27.08
N MET A 1205 -27.69 4.67 27.38
CA MET A 1205 -27.94 5.92 28.16
C MET A 1205 -27.17 7.07 27.46
N GLU A 1206 -27.84 8.12 26.98
CA GLU A 1206 -28.00 9.48 27.60
C GLU A 1206 -26.68 10.29 27.67
N GLU A 1207 -26.55 11.58 27.29
CA GLU A 1207 -27.37 12.61 26.59
C GLU A 1207 -26.39 13.71 26.04
N GLY A 1208 -26.73 14.79 25.29
CA GLY A 1208 -28.01 15.37 24.85
C GLY A 1208 -27.84 16.72 24.08
N ALA A 1209 -28.94 17.49 23.98
CA ALA A 1209 -29.12 18.92 23.57
C ALA A 1209 -27.93 19.74 22.97
N CYS A 1210 -28.00 20.29 21.74
CA CYS A 1210 -28.76 21.48 21.25
C CYS A 1210 -28.15 22.87 21.64
N PRO A 1211 -28.37 23.96 20.87
CA PRO A 1211 -29.20 24.10 19.66
C PRO A 1211 -28.43 24.10 18.31
#